data_AF-A0A1H3ZKZ9-F1
#
_entry.id   AF-A0A1H3ZKZ9-F1
#
_cell.length_a   1.000
_cell.length_b   1.000
_cell.length_c   1.000
_cell.angle_alpha   90.00
_cell.angle_beta   90.00
_cell.angle_gamma   90.00
#
_symmetry.space_group_name_H-M   'P 1'
#
loop_
_entity.id
_entity.type
_entity.pdbx_description
1 polymer ?
#
loop_
_entity_poly.entity_id
_entity_poly.type
_entity_poly.pdbx_seq_one_letter_code
_entity_poly.pdbx_strand_id
1 'polypeptide(L)'
;MKTSFFKLIFLSAIAALFAVACTNDVIQPNAEDGVEARISAEAGGLLKSGADNLKSSTRATNDVWDEGDVIGVTMVNPQSLEVIAPYRNFGYTTSGDDKFSPNNASQIIYFPTSDEEVAFKAYYPYKKDLPSSLVIPVSTKDQSDLPAIDLMTAEHLSGTSTKDPNVKLHFYHRLAKVVVNLTTDNESISILDGVNVTMKGLKTEASYDLLGESLIVDNNLPGADISFPVSNAKAEGIILPRPAGEGVEFVITTTDGGKYTAALSSDFEFKEGYVHTFHLRLKSPAEISATIEPWIEGPTRHFDVIRVVTGLGITKGFETGHSLDLFLKEGTDGKFGLLENFTYEGNNKWTPGSPIYWESITGSPTLFKGATILEKALNDSQMDDILISKEVEVSPYTGVNLELEHVGSKVTVVLQSSDGTFTKADLDAASVILPNYLNSGSYNDKGEFVPGTTRGDIIPEEGVAIFPPQTIANGDNILTVSINGRLYEVKAEGTDNFEYKKGYAYTLVLDASKAKVEMSTVIKPWVEETIEFEEVRIGVASLDNNSGDLVDGDQLYLFSGDDADRITLPGNFVYDEAADTWTYNGPSAPLYWEDIPADGNLYASITRPAVDAAEGNNQSPDYIVATPIVNKGGTDNTALNFQLAHQVAKVNVMLRSNTYGEEKLLNANITLPDYAIGGMLDKGVYVPGSNKGTIALAKPAKTGDATEVTYNSASYLQPQTVAIGKDLVTIEIDGRTYTVKPEDVKLQGGATAADILYEAGKVTNLIITIEKTGLSVSVDVTGWTELPALEFEGLFFSVSNKTSAGFENEDQIKFYKLNAHGDAVDAISNIYKYVGGPDNGTLSPVGTPWYRDDFKTGDLIAAVYPATASALAAGENTFNWTVKSSGTTNAHADDIMVAAPVADRNLGEIQAEGDVAFEFKHVLSKVSINLIAGEGFTSDEIMLAEVEMNNFQLSGIVDVINGTATPDGAATAAFTPSKLDKVYSVTGKTVVSSYEAFVMPQNITGNSVMVTVKLNDAEFQVKLPADKLFAAGAHNMLNLTLNKTGVELTASIVDWNKESDIDVELH
;
A
#
# COMPACT_ATOMS: atom_id res chain seq x y z
N MET A 1 15.86 50.64 -47.39
CA MET A 1 15.15 49.94 -48.49
C MET A 1 15.54 48.44 -48.46
N LYS A 2 14.76 47.57 -49.13
CA LYS A 2 14.84 46.08 -49.19
C LYS A 2 15.94 45.60 -50.20
N THR A 3 16.44 44.35 -50.34
CA THR A 3 16.29 42.95 -49.80
C THR A 3 17.42 42.06 -50.42
N SER A 4 17.78 40.81 -50.06
CA SER A 4 17.59 39.88 -48.91
C SER A 4 18.55 38.65 -49.03
N PHE A 5 18.68 37.81 -48.00
CA PHE A 5 19.03 36.35 -48.07
C PHE A 5 20.46 36.00 -48.63
N PHE A 6 21.00 34.77 -48.76
CA PHE A 6 21.01 33.40 -48.13
C PHE A 6 22.12 32.58 -48.90
N LYS A 7 22.60 31.36 -48.61
CA LYS A 7 22.78 30.35 -47.50
C LYS A 7 23.77 29.28 -48.09
N LEU A 8 24.48 28.36 -47.43
CA LEU A 8 24.82 28.01 -46.03
C LEU A 8 26.16 27.19 -46.08
N ILE A 9 26.88 26.97 -44.97
CA ILE A 9 28.18 26.25 -44.90
C ILE A 9 28.24 25.38 -43.62
N PHE A 10 29.07 24.32 -43.57
CA PHE A 10 29.51 23.64 -42.33
C PHE A 10 30.97 23.15 -42.42
N LEU A 11 31.80 23.38 -41.38
CA LEU A 11 33.16 22.81 -41.22
C LEU A 11 33.77 23.12 -39.82
N SER A 12 34.73 22.29 -39.35
CA SER A 12 35.72 22.56 -38.25
C SER A 12 35.19 22.69 -36.80
N ALA A 13 35.92 22.45 -35.69
CA ALA A 13 37.20 21.75 -35.42
C ALA A 13 37.40 21.53 -33.88
N ILE A 14 38.49 20.86 -33.46
CA ILE A 14 38.86 20.53 -32.06
C ILE A 14 40.11 21.30 -31.62
N ALA A 15 40.13 21.90 -30.41
CA ALA A 15 41.27 22.02 -29.47
C ALA A 15 40.93 22.93 -28.25
N ALA A 16 41.63 22.77 -27.13
CA ALA A 16 41.44 23.52 -25.87
C ALA A 16 42.62 24.47 -25.55
N LEU A 17 42.49 25.37 -24.55
CA LEU A 17 43.57 25.72 -23.60
C LEU A 17 43.12 26.53 -22.34
N PHE A 18 44.06 26.71 -21.40
CA PHE A 18 43.98 27.25 -20.03
C PHE A 18 43.43 28.68 -19.81
N ALA A 19 43.08 28.98 -18.55
CA ALA A 19 42.75 30.30 -18.01
C ALA A 19 43.96 31.06 -17.40
N VAL A 20 43.92 32.41 -17.42
CA VAL A 20 44.58 33.35 -16.48
C VAL A 20 43.68 34.60 -16.32
N ALA A 21 43.72 35.24 -15.15
CA ALA A 21 42.76 36.23 -14.64
C ALA A 21 43.05 37.72 -14.98
N CYS A 22 42.40 38.62 -14.23
CA CYS A 22 42.53 40.10 -14.11
C CYS A 22 41.69 40.96 -15.08
N THR A 23 40.99 42.03 -14.64
CA THR A 23 40.60 42.53 -13.28
C THR A 23 39.47 43.56 -13.42
N ASN A 24 38.55 43.63 -12.45
CA ASN A 24 38.16 44.89 -11.76
C ASN A 24 37.17 44.57 -10.62
N ASP A 25 37.29 45.30 -9.50
CA ASP A 25 36.62 44.96 -8.25
C ASP A 25 35.15 45.41 -8.17
N VAL A 26 34.25 44.45 -7.96
CA VAL A 26 33.16 44.59 -6.99
C VAL A 26 33.08 43.27 -6.21
N ILE A 27 33.49 43.27 -4.95
CA ILE A 27 33.28 42.13 -4.06
C ILE A 27 31.79 42.12 -3.68
N GLN A 28 31.04 41.13 -4.17
CA GLN A 28 29.82 40.69 -3.49
C GLN A 28 30.17 39.49 -2.60
N PRO A 29 29.78 39.49 -1.32
CA PRO A 29 30.03 38.35 -0.44
C PRO A 29 29.15 37.14 -0.81
N ASN A 30 29.64 35.94 -0.54
CA ASN A 30 28.90 34.67 -0.54
C ASN A 30 28.58 34.02 -1.92
N ALA A 31 29.35 34.30 -2.97
CA ALA A 31 29.10 33.78 -4.33
C ALA A 31 29.95 32.55 -4.76
N GLU A 32 30.59 31.86 -3.82
CA GLU A 32 31.25 30.55 -4.04
C GLU A 32 30.67 29.55 -3.02
N ASP A 33 30.37 28.33 -3.47
CA ASP A 33 29.71 27.21 -2.74
C ASP A 33 28.20 27.35 -2.38
N GLY A 34 27.43 28.18 -3.09
CA GLY A 34 25.95 28.26 -2.96
C GLY A 34 25.17 27.33 -3.92
N VAL A 35 24.04 26.77 -3.47
CA VAL A 35 23.12 25.98 -4.32
C VAL A 35 22.06 26.88 -4.97
N GLU A 36 21.96 26.84 -6.30
CA GLU A 36 21.00 27.62 -7.10
C GLU A 36 19.56 27.10 -6.96
N ALA A 37 18.62 28.03 -6.81
CA ALA A 37 17.19 27.77 -6.79
C ALA A 37 16.66 27.52 -8.20
N ARG A 38 16.26 26.27 -8.47
CA ARG A 38 15.75 25.83 -9.78
C ARG A 38 14.25 26.12 -9.84
N ILE A 39 13.89 27.25 -10.46
CA ILE A 39 12.50 27.68 -10.52
C ILE A 39 11.73 26.90 -11.59
N SER A 40 10.68 26.21 -11.14
CA SER A 40 9.62 25.66 -11.98
C SER A 40 8.30 26.30 -11.57
N ALA A 41 7.49 26.69 -12.55
CA ALA A 41 6.19 27.30 -12.30
C ALA A 41 5.14 26.61 -13.16
N GLU A 42 4.17 25.98 -12.50
CA GLU A 42 3.03 25.35 -13.16
C GLU A 42 1.98 26.43 -13.42
N ALA A 43 1.79 26.79 -14.69
CA ALA A 43 0.53 27.37 -15.17
C ALA A 43 -0.51 26.25 -15.00
N GLY A 44 -1.51 26.48 -14.15
CA GLY A 44 -1.93 25.40 -13.28
C GLY A 44 -2.78 24.33 -13.95
N GLY A 45 -2.54 23.07 -13.59
CA GLY A 45 -3.29 21.93 -14.12
C GLY A 45 -3.42 20.80 -13.08
N LEU A 46 -4.58 20.15 -13.05
CA LEU A 46 -4.83 19.05 -12.11
C LEU A 46 -4.14 17.74 -12.54
N LEU A 47 -3.44 17.10 -11.60
CA LEU A 47 -3.07 15.69 -11.69
C LEU A 47 -4.34 14.84 -11.84
N LYS A 48 -4.51 14.19 -13.00
CA LYS A 48 -5.58 13.20 -13.22
C LYS A 48 -5.09 11.82 -12.85
N SER A 49 -5.71 11.22 -11.83
CA SER A 49 -5.55 9.80 -11.53
C SER A 49 -6.21 8.94 -12.61
N GLY A 50 -5.42 8.36 -13.51
CA GLY A 50 -5.82 7.28 -14.40
C GLY A 50 -6.61 7.67 -15.65
N ALA A 51 -5.92 8.08 -16.71
CA ALA A 51 -6.40 7.97 -18.10
C ALA A 51 -5.22 7.84 -19.07
N ASP A 52 -5.28 6.86 -19.97
CA ASP A 52 -4.25 6.62 -21.00
C ASP A 52 -4.43 7.55 -22.22
N ASN A 53 -3.39 7.61 -23.05
CA ASN A 53 -3.20 8.40 -24.27
C ASN A 53 -4.48 8.70 -25.09
N LEU A 54 -4.81 9.99 -25.25
CA LEU A 54 -5.56 10.47 -26.42
C LEU A 54 -5.33 11.96 -26.70
N LYS A 55 -4.49 12.27 -27.71
CA LYS A 55 -4.45 13.61 -28.32
C LYS A 55 -5.61 13.76 -29.31
N SER A 56 -6.53 14.69 -29.04
CA SER A 56 -7.50 15.19 -30.02
C SER A 56 -8.01 16.56 -29.59
N SER A 57 -7.91 17.56 -30.47
CA SER A 57 -8.20 18.96 -30.15
C SER A 57 -9.64 19.35 -30.48
N THR A 58 -10.30 20.10 -29.59
CA THR A 58 -11.23 21.19 -29.97
C THR A 58 -11.50 22.13 -28.79
N ARG A 59 -11.33 23.45 -29.00
CA ARG A 59 -11.69 24.60 -28.15
C ARG A 59 -10.73 24.87 -26.96
N ALA A 60 -10.24 26.12 -26.91
CA ALA A 60 -9.52 26.81 -25.83
C ALA A 60 -8.29 26.09 -25.21
N THR A 61 -7.10 26.58 -25.56
CA THR A 61 -5.88 26.58 -24.71
C THR A 61 -5.92 27.86 -23.84
N ASN A 62 -5.27 27.94 -22.67
CA ASN A 62 -3.83 28.10 -22.50
C ASN A 62 -3.30 27.60 -21.13
N ASP A 63 -3.36 26.29 -20.86
CA ASP A 63 -2.68 25.65 -19.71
C ASP A 63 -1.13 25.58 -19.86
N VAL A 64 -0.50 26.57 -20.51
CA VAL A 64 0.93 26.58 -20.91
C VAL A 64 1.45 28.01 -20.99
N TRP A 65 2.64 28.28 -20.45
CA TRP A 65 3.33 29.58 -20.63
C TRP A 65 3.82 29.78 -22.07
N ASP A 66 3.75 31.00 -22.59
CA ASP A 66 4.28 31.34 -23.91
C ASP A 66 5.82 31.54 -23.88
N GLU A 67 6.49 31.29 -25.02
CA GLU A 67 7.95 31.47 -25.13
C GLU A 67 8.33 32.95 -24.92
N GLY A 68 9.04 33.22 -23.82
CA GLY A 68 9.43 34.58 -23.43
C GLY A 68 8.59 35.20 -22.31
N ASP A 69 7.59 34.49 -21.76
CA ASP A 69 6.88 34.93 -20.55
C ASP A 69 7.86 35.12 -19.37
N VAL A 70 7.57 36.11 -18.51
CA VAL A 70 8.48 36.54 -17.44
C VAL A 70 7.74 36.70 -16.11
N ILE A 71 8.25 36.03 -15.07
CA ILE A 71 7.77 36.14 -13.69
C ILE A 71 8.76 36.93 -12.83
N GLY A 72 8.25 37.64 -11.81
CA GLY A 72 9.07 38.27 -10.77
C GLY A 72 9.10 37.41 -9.53
N VAL A 73 10.29 36.93 -9.13
CA VAL A 73 10.49 36.03 -7.97
C VAL A 73 11.14 36.79 -6.81
N THR A 74 10.70 36.52 -5.59
CA THR A 74 11.27 37.06 -4.34
C THR A 74 11.41 35.94 -3.31
N MET A 75 12.56 35.88 -2.64
CA MET A 75 12.81 34.94 -1.54
C MET A 75 12.56 35.65 -0.20
N VAL A 76 11.81 35.01 0.71
CA VAL A 76 11.40 35.56 2.01
C VAL A 76 11.63 34.57 3.15
N ASN A 77 11.75 35.08 4.37
CA ASN A 77 11.62 34.26 5.57
C ASN A 77 10.17 33.73 5.68
N PRO A 78 9.94 32.42 5.94
CA PRO A 78 8.60 31.84 5.92
C PRO A 78 7.70 32.30 7.09
N GLN A 79 8.26 32.86 8.16
CA GLN A 79 7.51 33.29 9.35
C GLN A 79 7.31 34.82 9.40
N SER A 80 8.34 35.62 9.12
CA SER A 80 8.25 37.09 9.15
C SER A 80 7.84 37.72 7.81
N LEU A 81 7.87 36.95 6.71
CA LEU A 81 7.74 37.42 5.32
C LEU A 81 8.76 38.50 4.93
N GLU A 82 9.81 38.71 5.73
CA GLU A 82 10.88 39.64 5.42
C GLU A 82 11.69 39.14 4.23
N VAL A 83 11.97 40.05 3.29
CA VAL A 83 12.67 39.73 2.05
C VAL A 83 14.15 39.46 2.32
N ILE A 84 14.62 38.27 1.94
CA ILE A 84 16.01 37.85 2.12
C ILE A 84 16.86 38.51 1.04
N ALA A 85 17.63 39.53 1.43
CA ALA A 85 18.50 40.25 0.52
C ALA A 85 19.61 39.34 -0.07
N PRO A 86 19.95 39.44 -1.37
CA PRO A 86 19.50 40.46 -2.33
C PRO A 86 18.23 40.09 -3.14
N TYR A 87 17.61 38.94 -2.87
CA TYR A 87 16.70 38.22 -3.79
C TYR A 87 15.29 38.79 -3.86
N ARG A 88 15.17 40.01 -4.40
CA ARG A 88 13.90 40.77 -4.46
C ARG A 88 13.52 41.14 -5.91
N ASN A 89 12.36 40.69 -6.35
CA ASN A 89 11.81 40.94 -7.70
C ASN A 89 12.80 40.58 -8.82
N PHE A 90 13.45 39.43 -8.68
CA PHE A 90 14.35 38.89 -9.69
C PHE A 90 13.52 38.35 -10.84
N GLY A 91 13.83 38.82 -12.05
CA GLY A 91 13.11 38.42 -13.26
C GLY A 91 13.62 37.07 -13.74
N TYR A 92 12.69 36.16 -14.00
CA TYR A 92 12.95 34.86 -14.60
C TYR A 92 12.06 34.67 -15.83
N THR A 93 12.61 34.12 -16.92
CA THR A 93 11.94 33.88 -18.21
C THR A 93 11.83 32.39 -18.52
N THR A 94 10.74 31.97 -19.16
CA THR A 94 10.52 30.59 -19.63
C THR A 94 10.70 30.43 -21.14
N SER A 95 11.09 29.23 -21.55
CA SER A 95 11.11 28.76 -22.95
C SER A 95 9.78 28.14 -23.41
N GLY A 96 8.73 28.21 -22.58
CA GLY A 96 7.45 27.51 -22.80
C GLY A 96 7.49 26.04 -22.37
N ASP A 97 8.36 25.70 -21.42
CA ASP A 97 8.54 24.34 -20.89
C ASP A 97 8.50 24.28 -19.34
N ASP A 98 7.70 25.16 -18.74
CA ASP A 98 7.41 25.33 -17.29
C ASP A 98 8.63 25.60 -16.38
N LYS A 99 9.82 25.70 -16.99
CA LYS A 99 11.09 25.99 -16.33
C LYS A 99 11.47 27.43 -16.55
N PHE A 100 11.89 28.07 -15.47
CA PHE A 100 12.16 29.49 -15.43
C PHE A 100 13.65 29.72 -15.18
N SER A 101 14.30 30.42 -16.11
CA SER A 101 15.72 30.77 -16.06
C SER A 101 15.89 32.24 -15.70
N PRO A 102 16.86 32.62 -14.85
CA PRO A 102 17.05 34.02 -14.45
C PRO A 102 17.49 34.87 -15.64
N ASN A 103 16.91 36.07 -15.78
CA ASN A 103 17.08 36.93 -16.96
C ASN A 103 18.54 37.38 -17.21
N ASN A 104 19.43 37.17 -16.25
CA ASN A 104 20.89 37.31 -16.33
C ASN A 104 21.53 36.74 -15.05
N ALA A 105 22.84 36.52 -15.08
CA ALA A 105 23.60 35.94 -13.97
C ALA A 105 23.56 36.74 -12.64
N SER A 106 23.17 38.03 -12.65
CA SER A 106 23.00 38.81 -11.41
C SER A 106 21.60 38.68 -10.78
N GLN A 107 20.73 37.87 -11.39
CA GLN A 107 19.38 37.55 -10.90
C GLN A 107 19.21 36.06 -10.57
N ILE A 108 20.31 35.31 -10.43
CA ILE A 108 20.30 33.96 -9.86
C ILE A 108 19.99 34.07 -8.36
N ILE A 109 19.09 33.22 -7.87
CA ILE A 109 18.81 33.04 -6.44
C ILE A 109 19.58 31.82 -5.93
N TYR A 110 20.29 31.96 -4.80
CA TYR A 110 20.94 30.85 -4.10
C TYR A 110 20.38 30.69 -2.69
N PHE A 111 20.21 29.45 -2.26
CA PHE A 111 19.75 29.13 -0.90
C PHE A 111 20.76 29.53 0.19
N PRO A 112 20.30 29.81 1.42
CA PRO A 112 21.19 29.98 2.57
C PRO A 112 22.04 28.73 2.83
N THR A 113 23.34 28.91 3.04
CA THR A 113 24.27 27.82 3.40
C THR A 113 24.11 27.32 4.84
N SER A 114 23.15 27.88 5.59
CA SER A 114 22.71 27.43 6.90
C SER A 114 21.71 26.27 6.87
N ASP A 115 21.18 25.92 5.68
CA ASP A 115 20.01 25.04 5.50
C ASP A 115 18.73 25.51 6.24
N GLU A 116 18.65 26.79 6.59
CA GLU A 116 17.42 27.42 7.06
C GLU A 116 16.38 27.46 5.93
N GLU A 117 15.13 27.11 6.26
CA GLU A 117 14.05 27.05 5.27
C GLU A 117 13.61 28.45 4.82
N VAL A 118 13.41 28.59 3.52
CA VAL A 118 12.93 29.82 2.88
C VAL A 118 11.61 29.58 2.15
N ALA A 119 10.85 30.66 1.97
CA ALA A 119 9.67 30.67 1.12
C ALA A 119 9.86 31.60 -0.07
N PHE A 120 9.07 31.41 -1.12
CA PHE A 120 9.08 32.24 -2.31
C PHE A 120 7.72 32.92 -2.51
N LYS A 121 7.75 34.19 -2.93
CA LYS A 121 6.59 34.92 -3.47
C LYS A 121 6.90 35.30 -4.91
N ALA A 122 5.99 35.01 -5.84
CA ALA A 122 6.18 35.35 -7.25
C ALA A 122 4.90 35.84 -7.93
N TYR A 123 5.05 36.56 -9.05
CA TYR A 123 3.92 37.07 -9.83
C TYR A 123 4.23 37.22 -11.33
N TYR A 124 3.15 37.31 -12.11
CA TYR A 124 3.11 37.57 -13.54
C TYR A 124 2.09 38.70 -13.84
N PRO A 125 2.27 39.51 -14.90
CA PRO A 125 3.48 39.65 -15.71
C PRO A 125 4.55 40.50 -15.01
N TYR A 126 5.83 40.12 -15.17
CA TYR A 126 6.95 40.78 -14.51
C TYR A 126 7.04 42.28 -14.80
N LYS A 127 7.22 43.07 -13.74
CA LYS A 127 7.49 44.51 -13.80
C LYS A 127 8.80 44.76 -13.06
N LYS A 128 9.85 45.12 -13.81
CA LYS A 128 11.21 45.28 -13.26
C LYS A 128 11.28 46.24 -12.07
N ASP A 129 10.65 47.39 -12.20
CA ASP A 129 10.78 48.50 -11.26
C ASP A 129 9.58 48.57 -10.30
N LEU A 130 9.62 47.76 -9.23
CA LEU A 130 8.64 47.78 -8.12
C LEU A 130 9.14 48.58 -6.90
N PRO A 131 8.25 49.26 -6.15
CA PRO A 131 8.57 49.88 -4.85
C PRO A 131 9.00 48.84 -3.82
N SER A 132 9.75 49.22 -2.79
CA SER A 132 10.36 48.28 -1.82
C SER A 132 9.35 47.30 -1.20
N SER A 133 8.13 47.77 -0.93
CA SER A 133 6.97 47.01 -0.43
C SER A 133 6.37 45.98 -1.41
N LEU A 134 6.91 45.84 -2.62
CA LEU A 134 6.45 44.90 -3.67
C LEU A 134 4.98 45.08 -4.09
N VAL A 135 4.44 46.28 -3.93
CA VAL A 135 3.10 46.64 -4.43
C VAL A 135 3.15 46.80 -5.96
N ILE A 136 2.35 46.00 -6.65
CA ILE A 136 2.23 45.91 -8.11
C ILE A 136 1.06 46.79 -8.58
N PRO A 137 1.25 47.77 -9.48
CA PRO A 137 0.14 48.54 -10.05
C PRO A 137 -0.63 47.71 -11.08
N VAL A 138 -1.97 47.73 -11.00
CA VAL A 138 -2.90 46.95 -11.82
C VAL A 138 -3.86 47.88 -12.54
N SER A 139 -4.04 47.69 -13.84
CA SER A 139 -5.03 48.43 -14.63
C SER A 139 -5.68 47.51 -15.65
N THR A 140 -7.01 47.41 -15.63
CA THR A 140 -7.81 46.62 -16.59
C THR A 140 -8.48 47.52 -17.64
N LYS A 141 -7.88 48.67 -17.90
CA LYS A 141 -8.45 49.72 -18.74
C LYS A 141 -8.20 49.52 -20.24
N ASP A 142 -7.05 48.95 -20.59
CA ASP A 142 -6.72 48.54 -21.94
C ASP A 142 -6.93 47.03 -22.05
N GLN A 143 -7.64 46.58 -23.09
CA GLN A 143 -8.00 45.18 -23.33
C GLN A 143 -7.34 44.66 -24.62
N SER A 144 -6.42 45.41 -25.22
CA SER A 144 -5.78 45.06 -26.49
C SER A 144 -4.70 43.97 -26.37
N ASP A 145 -4.19 43.74 -25.17
CA ASP A 145 -3.19 42.73 -24.83
C ASP A 145 -3.58 42.13 -23.46
N LEU A 146 -4.25 40.97 -23.48
CA LEU A 146 -4.80 40.35 -22.26
C LEU A 146 -3.70 39.77 -21.35
N PRO A 147 -2.69 39.01 -21.84
CA PRO A 147 -1.58 38.56 -21.00
C PRO A 147 -0.85 39.71 -20.27
N ALA A 148 -0.68 40.87 -20.92
CA ALA A 148 -0.04 42.04 -20.30
C ALA A 148 -0.82 42.67 -19.12
N ILE A 149 -2.11 42.33 -18.93
CA ILE A 149 -2.94 42.77 -17.80
C ILE A 149 -3.35 41.62 -16.86
N ASP A 150 -3.05 40.37 -17.20
CA ASP A 150 -3.48 39.19 -16.45
C ASP A 150 -2.60 38.98 -15.20
N LEU A 151 -2.97 39.63 -14.10
CA LEU A 151 -2.27 39.47 -12.84
C LEU A 151 -2.49 38.07 -12.27
N MET A 152 -1.42 37.26 -12.27
CA MET A 152 -1.33 36.01 -11.52
C MET A 152 -0.28 36.12 -10.42
N THR A 153 -0.49 35.50 -9.25
CA THR A 153 0.58 35.32 -8.26
C THR A 153 0.67 33.87 -7.77
N ALA A 154 1.84 33.50 -7.25
CA ALA A 154 2.20 32.13 -6.94
C ALA A 154 2.01 31.76 -5.47
N GLU A 155 1.50 30.55 -5.24
CA GLU A 155 1.76 29.75 -4.04
C GLU A 155 3.12 29.03 -4.20
N HIS A 156 3.80 28.76 -3.08
CA HIS A 156 5.07 28.03 -3.03
C HIS A 156 4.84 26.63 -2.47
N LEU A 157 5.07 25.59 -3.27
CA LEU A 157 4.70 24.20 -2.96
C LEU A 157 5.87 23.35 -2.43
N SER A 158 7.07 23.55 -2.95
CA SER A 158 8.30 22.85 -2.56
C SER A 158 9.52 23.67 -2.97
N GLY A 159 10.71 23.29 -2.49
CA GLY A 159 11.96 23.99 -2.78
C GLY A 159 12.47 24.88 -1.63
N THR A 160 12.48 24.39 -0.39
CA THR A 160 12.71 25.23 0.80
C THR A 160 14.19 25.44 1.19
N SER A 161 15.15 24.65 0.69
CA SER A 161 16.52 24.64 1.20
C SER A 161 17.54 24.06 0.21
N THR A 162 18.84 23.98 0.56
CA THR A 162 19.83 23.32 -0.32
C THR A 162 19.53 21.83 -0.56
N LYS A 163 18.81 21.18 0.38
CA LYS A 163 18.43 19.76 0.31
C LYS A 163 17.28 19.49 -0.65
N ASP A 164 16.36 20.45 -0.80
CA ASP A 164 15.35 20.48 -1.86
C ASP A 164 15.47 21.78 -2.65
N PRO A 165 16.33 21.82 -3.70
CA PRO A 165 16.60 23.04 -4.44
C PRO A 165 15.63 23.29 -5.60
N ASN A 166 14.55 22.51 -5.72
CA ASN A 166 13.63 22.54 -6.86
C ASN A 166 12.37 23.31 -6.47
N VAL A 167 12.40 24.63 -6.69
CA VAL A 167 11.31 25.53 -6.32
C VAL A 167 10.12 25.28 -7.24
N LYS A 168 9.00 24.86 -6.65
CA LYS A 168 7.71 24.71 -7.32
C LYS A 168 6.78 25.86 -6.95
N LEU A 169 6.33 26.57 -7.96
CA LEU A 169 5.39 27.68 -7.87
C LEU A 169 4.09 27.32 -8.59
N HIS A 170 2.94 27.53 -7.94
CA HIS A 170 1.63 27.34 -8.56
C HIS A 170 0.97 28.69 -8.76
N PHE A 171 0.71 29.09 -10.00
CA PHE A 171 0.16 30.41 -10.31
C PHE A 171 -1.37 30.42 -10.31
N TYR A 172 -1.93 31.55 -9.90
CA TYR A 172 -3.36 31.77 -9.71
C TYR A 172 -3.76 33.18 -10.19
N HIS A 173 -4.74 33.27 -11.08
CA HIS A 173 -5.33 34.56 -11.49
C HIS A 173 -5.92 35.33 -10.29
N ARG A 174 -5.64 36.64 -10.22
CA ARG A 174 -6.13 37.59 -9.20
C ARG A 174 -7.20 38.55 -9.75
N LEU A 175 -7.73 38.26 -10.94
CA LEU A 175 -8.69 39.07 -11.68
C LEU A 175 -9.85 38.19 -12.19
N ALA A 176 -10.90 38.81 -12.73
CA ALA A 176 -12.06 38.10 -13.30
C ALA A 176 -12.03 38.16 -14.84
N LYS A 177 -12.20 37.03 -15.53
CA LYS A 177 -12.31 36.97 -17.00
C LYS A 177 -13.79 37.02 -17.39
N VAL A 178 -14.12 37.84 -18.38
CA VAL A 178 -15.46 37.98 -18.93
C VAL A 178 -15.43 37.47 -20.37
N VAL A 179 -16.31 36.50 -20.66
CA VAL A 179 -16.51 35.94 -21.99
C VAL A 179 -17.93 36.29 -22.44
N VAL A 180 -18.08 36.94 -23.59
CA VAL A 180 -19.39 37.30 -24.15
C VAL A 180 -19.61 36.57 -25.46
N ASN A 181 -20.53 35.62 -25.47
CA ASN A 181 -20.96 34.88 -26.66
C ASN A 181 -22.22 35.52 -27.24
N LEU A 182 -22.12 36.13 -28.42
CA LEU A 182 -23.24 36.81 -29.09
C LEU A 182 -24.02 35.87 -30.01
N THR A 183 -25.36 35.97 -29.96
CA THR A 183 -26.28 35.24 -30.85
C THR A 183 -27.40 36.15 -31.36
N THR A 184 -28.10 35.76 -32.42
CA THR A 184 -29.19 36.54 -33.04
C THR A 184 -30.30 35.64 -33.57
N ASP A 185 -31.51 36.18 -33.71
CA ASP A 185 -32.71 35.44 -34.16
C ASP A 185 -32.83 35.29 -35.69
N ASN A 186 -31.96 35.98 -36.46
CA ASN A 186 -31.88 35.85 -37.92
C ASN A 186 -30.57 35.17 -38.32
N GLU A 187 -30.62 34.15 -39.18
CA GLU A 187 -29.44 33.41 -39.67
C GLU A 187 -28.48 34.24 -40.58
N SER A 188 -28.74 35.53 -40.75
CA SER A 188 -27.85 36.52 -41.35
C SER A 188 -26.68 36.87 -40.41
N ILE A 189 -25.67 36.01 -40.36
CA ILE A 189 -24.46 36.14 -39.51
C ILE A 189 -23.79 37.53 -39.59
N SER A 190 -23.90 38.21 -40.73
CA SER A 190 -23.24 39.49 -41.06
C SER A 190 -23.56 40.70 -40.16
N ILE A 191 -24.49 40.59 -39.19
CA ILE A 191 -24.72 41.65 -38.19
C ILE A 191 -23.80 41.52 -36.97
N LEU A 192 -23.17 40.36 -36.76
CA LEU A 192 -22.22 40.10 -35.67
C LEU A 192 -20.77 40.41 -36.05
N ASP A 193 -20.48 40.57 -37.34
CA ASP A 193 -19.15 40.96 -37.84
C ASP A 193 -18.84 42.43 -37.51
N GLY A 194 -17.78 42.67 -36.74
CA GLY A 194 -17.30 44.02 -36.42
C GLY A 194 -18.14 44.80 -35.40
N VAL A 195 -19.00 44.12 -34.63
CA VAL A 195 -19.70 44.74 -33.49
C VAL A 195 -18.73 45.15 -32.39
N ASN A 196 -19.08 46.18 -31.63
CA ASN A 196 -18.39 46.55 -30.39
C ASN A 196 -19.21 46.05 -29.19
N VAL A 197 -18.57 45.31 -28.27
CA VAL A 197 -19.11 45.00 -26.95
C VAL A 197 -18.43 45.92 -25.94
N THR A 198 -19.22 46.74 -25.26
CA THR A 198 -18.75 47.60 -24.16
C THR A 198 -19.47 47.25 -22.87
N MET A 199 -18.73 47.13 -21.78
CA MET A 199 -19.22 46.87 -20.42
C MET A 199 -18.98 48.12 -19.57
N LYS A 200 -20.05 48.64 -18.95
CA LYS A 200 -20.02 49.93 -18.25
C LYS A 200 -19.96 49.82 -16.74
N GLY A 201 -19.59 50.93 -16.10
CA GLY A 201 -19.67 51.09 -14.64
C GLY A 201 -18.60 50.32 -13.87
N LEU A 202 -17.52 49.93 -14.54
CA LEU A 202 -16.43 49.16 -13.95
C LEU A 202 -15.41 50.05 -13.24
N LYS A 203 -14.81 49.54 -12.16
CA LYS A 203 -13.53 50.05 -11.65
C LYS A 203 -12.41 49.48 -12.52
N THR A 204 -11.37 50.26 -12.79
CA THR A 204 -10.30 49.88 -13.73
C THR A 204 -8.90 49.97 -13.18
N GLU A 205 -8.69 50.65 -12.05
CA GLU A 205 -7.37 50.84 -11.44
C GLU A 205 -7.34 50.20 -10.04
N ALA A 206 -6.26 49.46 -9.75
CA ALA A 206 -6.00 48.81 -8.48
C ALA A 206 -4.49 48.72 -8.20
N SER A 207 -4.13 48.21 -7.04
CA SER A 207 -2.76 47.82 -6.71
C SER A 207 -2.78 46.53 -5.88
N TYR A 208 -1.87 45.61 -6.17
CA TYR A 208 -1.77 44.32 -5.49
C TYR A 208 -0.54 44.30 -4.59
N ASP A 209 -0.71 44.05 -3.29
CA ASP A 209 0.41 43.80 -2.37
C ASP A 209 0.89 42.35 -2.52
N LEU A 210 2.15 42.13 -2.91
CA LEU A 210 2.70 40.79 -3.11
C LEU A 210 3.08 40.07 -1.79
N LEU A 211 3.29 40.80 -0.70
CA LEU A 211 3.65 40.25 0.60
C LEU A 211 2.41 40.03 1.47
N GLY A 212 1.52 41.03 1.51
CA GLY A 212 0.22 40.96 2.19
C GLY A 212 -0.90 40.33 1.35
N GLU A 213 -0.60 39.90 0.13
CA GLU A 213 -1.52 39.21 -0.81
C GLU A 213 -2.91 39.85 -0.93
N SER A 214 -2.99 41.16 -1.14
CA SER A 214 -4.28 41.88 -1.18
C SER A 214 -4.42 42.73 -2.44
N LEU A 215 -5.58 42.64 -3.10
CA LEU A 215 -5.93 43.48 -4.25
C LEU A 215 -6.74 44.72 -3.80
N ILE A 216 -6.09 45.87 -3.82
CA ILE A 216 -6.63 47.15 -3.35
C ILE A 216 -7.16 47.94 -4.56
N VAL A 217 -8.48 47.95 -4.75
CA VAL A 217 -9.15 48.70 -5.83
C VAL A 217 -9.27 50.19 -5.47
N ASP A 218 -8.90 51.11 -6.38
CA ASP A 218 -9.09 52.55 -6.14
C ASP A 218 -10.56 52.95 -6.31
N ASN A 219 -11.29 52.87 -5.19
CA ASN A 219 -12.69 53.24 -5.13
C ASN A 219 -12.96 54.75 -5.28
N ASN A 220 -11.94 55.61 -5.24
CA ASN A 220 -12.11 57.07 -5.37
C ASN A 220 -12.33 57.52 -6.83
N LEU A 221 -11.89 56.71 -7.81
CA LEU A 221 -12.08 57.02 -9.23
C LEU A 221 -13.51 56.70 -9.70
N PRO A 222 -14.09 57.48 -10.64
CA PRO A 222 -15.38 57.16 -11.23
C PRO A 222 -15.34 55.85 -12.00
N GLY A 223 -16.49 55.17 -12.13
CA GLY A 223 -16.60 54.00 -13.00
C GLY A 223 -16.38 54.38 -14.47
N ALA A 224 -15.78 53.45 -15.23
CA ALA A 224 -15.46 53.62 -16.65
C ALA A 224 -16.19 52.60 -17.53
N ASP A 225 -16.17 52.87 -18.83
CA ASP A 225 -16.68 52.01 -19.89
C ASP A 225 -15.49 51.27 -20.54
N ILE A 226 -15.53 49.94 -20.55
CA ILE A 226 -14.50 49.06 -21.12
C ILE A 226 -15.04 48.40 -22.40
N SER A 227 -14.37 48.60 -23.54
CA SER A 227 -14.64 47.83 -24.76
C SER A 227 -13.80 46.56 -24.79
N PHE A 228 -14.44 45.42 -25.04
CA PHE A 228 -13.76 44.14 -25.27
C PHE A 228 -13.48 43.93 -26.76
N PRO A 229 -12.31 43.41 -27.16
CA PRO A 229 -12.07 42.92 -28.52
C PRO A 229 -13.09 41.85 -28.91
N VAL A 230 -13.60 41.90 -30.14
CA VAL A 230 -14.60 40.95 -30.65
C VAL A 230 -14.05 40.20 -31.86
N SER A 231 -14.16 38.87 -31.84
CA SER A 231 -13.74 37.96 -32.90
C SER A 231 -14.73 36.81 -33.03
N ASN A 232 -15.21 36.51 -34.25
CA ASN A 232 -16.16 35.42 -34.51
C ASN A 232 -17.40 35.42 -33.57
N ALA A 233 -17.98 36.60 -33.34
CA ALA A 233 -19.10 36.82 -32.39
C ALA A 233 -18.84 36.48 -30.90
N LYS A 234 -17.58 36.18 -30.53
CA LYS A 234 -17.11 36.10 -29.13
C LYS A 234 -16.36 37.38 -28.78
N ALA A 235 -16.56 37.91 -27.57
CA ALA A 235 -15.70 38.93 -26.99
C ALA A 235 -15.07 38.40 -25.69
N GLU A 236 -13.85 38.83 -25.38
CA GLU A 236 -13.13 38.44 -24.17
C GLU A 236 -12.47 39.65 -23.54
N GLY A 237 -12.37 39.66 -22.21
CA GLY A 237 -11.62 40.66 -21.47
C GLY A 237 -11.41 40.28 -20.01
N ILE A 238 -10.49 40.98 -19.35
CA ILE A 238 -10.11 40.76 -17.96
C ILE A 238 -10.48 42.02 -17.18
N ILE A 239 -11.20 41.90 -16.07
CA ILE A 239 -11.69 43.02 -15.26
C ILE A 239 -11.32 42.85 -13.78
N LEU A 240 -11.34 43.94 -13.03
CA LEU A 240 -11.21 43.88 -11.58
C LEU A 240 -12.40 43.08 -10.98
N PRO A 241 -12.16 42.23 -9.97
CA PRO A 241 -13.24 41.59 -9.22
C PRO A 241 -14.08 42.65 -8.51
N ARG A 242 -15.37 42.35 -8.29
CA ARG A 242 -16.35 43.28 -7.77
C ARG A 242 -17.50 42.54 -7.08
N PRO A 243 -17.86 42.88 -5.83
CA PRO A 243 -19.04 42.33 -5.17
C PRO A 243 -20.34 42.74 -5.88
N ALA A 244 -21.41 42.00 -5.55
CA ALA A 244 -22.76 42.27 -6.02
C ALA A 244 -23.19 43.74 -5.81
N GLY A 245 -23.80 44.33 -6.83
CA GLY A 245 -24.50 45.61 -6.74
C GLY A 245 -24.94 46.14 -8.10
N GLU A 246 -25.72 47.22 -8.12
CA GLU A 246 -26.21 47.85 -9.34
C GLU A 246 -25.11 48.54 -10.20
N GLY A 247 -25.48 48.96 -11.41
CA GLY A 247 -24.71 49.90 -12.22
C GLY A 247 -23.80 49.30 -13.31
N VAL A 248 -23.87 47.98 -13.56
CA VAL A 248 -23.18 47.33 -14.69
C VAL A 248 -24.17 47.06 -15.82
N GLU A 249 -23.84 47.49 -17.04
CA GLU A 249 -24.57 47.13 -18.26
C GLU A 249 -23.62 46.72 -19.39
N PHE A 250 -24.03 45.72 -20.17
CA PHE A 250 -23.46 45.42 -21.48
C PHE A 250 -24.18 46.26 -22.54
N VAL A 251 -23.41 46.92 -23.40
CA VAL A 251 -23.89 47.67 -24.56
C VAL A 251 -23.22 47.12 -25.81
N ILE A 252 -23.99 46.44 -26.64
CA ILE A 252 -23.56 45.96 -27.96
C ILE A 252 -23.95 47.03 -28.98
N THR A 253 -22.96 47.56 -29.69
CA THR A 253 -23.17 48.49 -30.81
C THR A 253 -22.86 47.78 -32.13
N THR A 254 -23.86 47.67 -33.01
CA THR A 254 -23.73 47.06 -34.34
C THR A 254 -23.14 48.05 -35.36
N THR A 255 -22.61 47.55 -36.47
CA THR A 255 -21.88 48.34 -37.47
C THR A 255 -22.75 49.36 -38.23
N ASP A 256 -24.07 49.20 -38.19
CA ASP A 256 -25.07 50.14 -38.69
C ASP A 256 -25.47 51.24 -37.67
N GLY A 257 -24.92 51.18 -36.44
CA GLY A 257 -25.22 52.10 -35.35
C GLY A 257 -26.38 51.67 -34.44
N GLY A 258 -26.97 50.49 -34.66
CA GLY A 258 -27.91 49.87 -33.72
C GLY A 258 -27.27 49.64 -32.34
N LYS A 259 -28.10 49.70 -31.28
CA LYS A 259 -27.65 49.53 -29.89
C LYS A 259 -28.58 48.62 -29.12
N TYR A 260 -27.98 47.64 -28.44
CA TYR A 260 -28.65 46.68 -27.58
C TYR A 260 -28.02 46.76 -26.19
N THR A 261 -28.85 46.99 -25.17
CA THR A 261 -28.40 47.08 -23.78
C THR A 261 -28.96 45.90 -22.98
N ALA A 262 -28.10 45.26 -22.18
CA ALA A 262 -28.49 44.30 -21.16
C ALA A 262 -27.87 44.74 -19.82
N ALA A 263 -28.72 45.14 -18.87
CA ALA A 263 -28.30 45.39 -17.50
C ALA A 263 -27.98 44.06 -16.80
N LEU A 264 -26.94 44.04 -15.98
CA LEU A 264 -26.63 42.91 -15.12
C LEU A 264 -27.51 42.93 -13.86
N SER A 265 -27.75 41.77 -13.23
CA SER A 265 -28.48 41.73 -11.95
C SER A 265 -27.71 42.48 -10.85
N SER A 266 -28.44 43.13 -9.94
CA SER A 266 -27.89 43.68 -8.70
C SER A 266 -27.15 42.62 -7.88
N ASP A 267 -27.56 41.37 -8.00
CA ASP A 267 -27.11 40.27 -7.15
C ASP A 267 -25.91 39.52 -7.77
N PHE A 268 -25.40 39.99 -8.92
CA PHE A 268 -24.31 39.34 -9.65
C PHE A 268 -22.94 39.88 -9.24
N GLU A 269 -22.04 38.97 -8.88
CA GLU A 269 -20.68 39.24 -8.43
C GLU A 269 -19.65 38.81 -9.49
N PHE A 270 -18.56 39.58 -9.62
CA PHE A 270 -17.38 39.22 -10.39
C PHE A 270 -16.27 38.76 -9.43
N LYS A 271 -15.92 37.48 -9.48
CA LYS A 271 -14.98 36.85 -8.55
C LYS A 271 -13.57 36.79 -9.17
N GLU A 272 -12.54 37.02 -8.37
CA GLU A 272 -11.16 36.77 -8.81
C GLU A 272 -10.96 35.27 -9.07
N GLY A 273 -10.26 34.93 -10.16
CA GLY A 273 -10.10 33.54 -10.57
C GLY A 273 -11.37 32.87 -11.10
N TYR A 274 -12.30 33.63 -11.68
CA TYR A 274 -13.51 33.09 -12.36
C TYR A 274 -13.67 33.62 -13.79
N VAL A 275 -14.14 32.73 -14.68
CA VAL A 275 -14.61 33.02 -16.04
C VAL A 275 -16.13 33.18 -16.00
N HIS A 276 -16.57 34.42 -16.17
CA HIS A 276 -17.98 34.78 -16.24
C HIS A 276 -18.40 34.78 -17.72
N THR A 277 -19.03 33.67 -18.15
CA THR A 277 -19.50 33.49 -19.52
C THR A 277 -20.95 33.98 -19.65
N PHE A 278 -21.16 34.97 -20.52
CA PHE A 278 -22.46 35.54 -20.83
C PHE A 278 -22.89 35.18 -22.25
N HIS A 279 -23.99 34.47 -22.39
CA HIS A 279 -24.67 34.26 -23.65
C HIS A 279 -25.70 35.37 -23.84
N LEU A 280 -25.39 36.32 -24.72
CA LEU A 280 -26.25 37.47 -25.02
C LEU A 280 -26.95 37.25 -26.36
N ARG A 281 -28.29 37.31 -26.34
CA ARG A 281 -29.13 37.11 -27.53
C ARG A 281 -29.69 38.45 -28.00
N LEU A 282 -29.23 38.88 -29.17
CA LEU A 282 -29.61 40.14 -29.82
C LEU A 282 -31.03 40.08 -30.39
N LYS A 283 -31.99 40.28 -29.49
CA LYS A 283 -33.39 40.60 -29.76
C LYS A 283 -33.75 41.89 -28.99
N SER A 284 -35.01 42.34 -29.08
CA SER A 284 -35.46 43.55 -28.36
C SER A 284 -36.59 43.21 -27.40
N PRO A 285 -36.39 43.35 -26.06
CA PRO A 285 -35.13 43.64 -25.36
C PRO A 285 -34.14 42.48 -25.45
N ALA A 286 -32.85 42.74 -25.24
CA ALA A 286 -31.81 41.71 -25.25
C ALA A 286 -31.96 40.77 -24.04
N GLU A 287 -31.66 39.48 -24.24
CA GLU A 287 -31.70 38.47 -23.17
C GLU A 287 -30.27 38.07 -22.80
N ILE A 288 -30.03 38.01 -21.49
CA ILE A 288 -28.76 37.64 -20.87
C ILE A 288 -28.96 36.32 -20.11
N SER A 289 -28.15 35.32 -20.42
CA SER A 289 -27.96 34.14 -19.58
C SER A 289 -26.48 34.03 -19.24
N ALA A 290 -26.16 33.65 -18.01
CA ALA A 290 -24.81 33.65 -17.48
C ALA A 290 -24.46 32.29 -16.88
N THR A 291 -23.28 31.78 -17.21
CA THR A 291 -22.62 30.68 -16.52
C THR A 291 -21.35 31.22 -15.87
N ILE A 292 -21.20 30.97 -14.57
CA ILE A 292 -19.98 31.30 -13.82
C ILE A 292 -19.20 30.00 -13.67
N GLU A 293 -18.06 29.93 -14.32
CA GLU A 293 -17.12 28.81 -14.24
C GLU A 293 -15.85 29.34 -13.56
N PRO A 294 -15.11 28.56 -12.73
CA PRO A 294 -13.83 29.03 -12.24
C PRO A 294 -12.87 29.23 -13.43
N TRP A 295 -11.92 30.16 -13.30
CA TRP A 295 -10.89 30.41 -14.31
C TRP A 295 -9.82 29.34 -14.16
N ILE A 296 -10.18 28.11 -14.54
CA ILE A 296 -9.30 26.95 -14.51
C ILE A 296 -8.38 26.99 -15.74
N GLU A 297 -7.44 27.92 -15.68
CA GLU A 297 -6.07 27.76 -16.20
C GLU A 297 -5.15 27.65 -14.95
N GLY A 298 -5.65 26.90 -13.95
CA GLY A 298 -5.09 26.70 -12.60
C GLY A 298 -6.14 26.43 -11.51
N PRO A 299 -5.72 25.99 -10.31
CA PRO A 299 -6.60 25.86 -9.14
C PRO A 299 -7.06 27.23 -8.61
N THR A 300 -7.98 27.22 -7.64
CA THR A 300 -8.67 28.43 -7.15
C THR A 300 -8.00 29.09 -5.95
N ARG A 301 -7.93 30.43 -5.95
CA ARG A 301 -7.50 31.23 -4.80
C ARG A 301 -8.48 31.13 -3.62
N HIS A 302 -7.97 31.13 -2.39
CA HIS A 302 -8.76 31.39 -1.19
C HIS A 302 -8.70 32.88 -0.79
N PHE A 303 -9.87 33.48 -0.54
CA PHE A 303 -10.00 34.48 0.52
C PHE A 303 -9.83 33.77 1.86
N ASP A 304 -8.98 34.27 2.76
CA ASP A 304 -8.77 33.61 4.05
C ASP A 304 -9.80 34.07 5.09
N VAL A 305 -10.96 33.40 5.06
CA VAL A 305 -11.98 33.47 6.10
C VAL A 305 -11.35 33.10 7.44
N ILE A 306 -11.78 33.73 8.54
CA ILE A 306 -11.34 33.37 9.90
C ILE A 306 -11.58 31.87 10.12
N ARG A 307 -10.48 31.10 10.18
CA ARG A 307 -10.52 29.66 10.48
C ARG A 307 -10.38 29.49 11.98
N VAL A 308 -11.44 29.02 12.64
CA VAL A 308 -11.30 28.49 14.00
C VAL A 308 -10.70 27.09 13.91
N VAL A 309 -9.71 26.84 14.76
CA VAL A 309 -9.14 25.51 15.01
C VAL A 309 -9.07 25.31 16.52
N THR A 310 -9.03 24.06 16.99
CA THR A 310 -8.63 23.78 18.38
C THR A 310 -7.31 23.02 18.37
N GLY A 311 -6.45 23.29 19.36
CA GLY A 311 -5.10 22.73 19.43
C GLY A 311 -4.19 23.10 18.25
N LEU A 312 -3.08 22.36 18.10
CA LEU A 312 -2.04 22.57 17.08
C LEU A 312 -2.46 22.08 15.67
N GLY A 313 -3.67 22.43 15.23
CA GLY A 313 -4.17 22.19 13.87
C GLY A 313 -5.16 21.02 13.72
N ILE A 314 -5.65 20.41 14.80
CA ILE A 314 -6.63 19.30 14.75
C ILE A 314 -7.75 19.48 15.78
N THR A 315 -8.99 19.57 15.30
CA THR A 315 -10.16 19.68 16.17
C THR A 315 -10.39 18.36 16.90
N LYS A 316 -10.34 18.39 18.24
CA LYS A 316 -10.67 17.28 19.13
C LYS A 316 -11.87 17.63 19.99
N GLY A 317 -12.70 16.64 20.31
CA GLY A 317 -13.86 16.79 21.20
C GLY A 317 -15.08 17.50 20.59
N PHE A 318 -15.33 17.31 19.29
CA PHE A 318 -16.49 17.90 18.59
C PHE A 318 -16.99 16.96 17.47
N GLU A 319 -18.30 16.79 17.35
CA GLU A 319 -18.94 16.07 16.24
C GLU A 319 -19.56 17.02 15.21
N THR A 320 -19.79 16.52 13.99
CA THR A 320 -20.38 17.31 12.89
C THR A 320 -21.76 17.82 13.27
N GLY A 321 -21.90 19.15 13.36
CA GLY A 321 -23.11 19.84 13.81
C GLY A 321 -22.95 20.59 15.14
N HIS A 322 -21.88 20.34 15.91
CA HIS A 322 -21.60 21.10 17.13
C HIS A 322 -21.32 22.57 16.80
N SER A 323 -21.75 23.49 17.68
CA SER A 323 -21.60 24.93 17.47
C SER A 323 -20.69 25.60 18.49
N LEU A 324 -20.15 26.76 18.12
CA LEU A 324 -19.18 27.51 18.91
C LEU A 324 -19.40 29.01 18.69
N ASP A 325 -19.75 29.73 19.75
CA ASP A 325 -19.80 31.19 19.74
C ASP A 325 -18.38 31.74 19.88
N LEU A 326 -17.92 32.45 18.85
CA LEU A 326 -16.64 33.15 18.87
C LEU A 326 -16.84 34.59 19.34
N PHE A 327 -16.09 35.00 20.35
CA PHE A 327 -16.14 36.34 20.93
C PHE A 327 -14.87 37.12 20.62
N LEU A 328 -15.03 38.37 20.22
CA LEU A 328 -13.95 39.29 19.82
C LEU A 328 -13.88 40.49 20.77
N LYS A 329 -12.65 40.94 21.08
CA LYS A 329 -12.37 42.05 22.00
C LYS A 329 -11.98 43.32 21.24
N GLU A 330 -12.98 44.09 20.79
CA GLU A 330 -12.78 45.28 19.96
C GLU A 330 -13.14 46.63 20.63
N GLY A 331 -12.64 47.71 20.03
CA GLY A 331 -13.00 49.08 20.35
C GLY A 331 -12.38 49.66 21.64
N THR A 332 -12.65 50.94 21.89
CA THR A 332 -12.09 51.70 23.02
C THR A 332 -12.56 51.23 24.41
N ASP A 333 -13.59 50.38 24.45
CA ASP A 333 -14.22 49.88 25.67
C ASP A 333 -13.54 48.62 26.25
N GLY A 334 -12.70 47.94 25.47
CA GLY A 334 -11.83 46.83 25.94
C GLY A 334 -12.56 45.56 26.41
N LYS A 335 -13.78 45.32 25.93
CA LYS A 335 -14.65 44.19 26.32
C LYS A 335 -14.83 43.22 25.15
N PHE A 336 -15.15 41.97 25.47
CA PHE A 336 -15.63 41.01 24.49
C PHE A 336 -17.08 41.30 24.09
N GLY A 337 -17.42 40.97 22.85
CA GLY A 337 -18.78 40.74 22.38
C GLY A 337 -18.79 39.57 21.39
N LEU A 338 -19.98 39.00 21.12
CA LEU A 338 -20.12 37.95 20.11
C LEU A 338 -19.71 38.49 18.73
N LEU A 339 -18.84 37.75 18.03
CA LEU A 339 -18.46 38.01 16.65
C LEU A 339 -19.39 37.27 15.69
N GLU A 340 -19.47 35.94 15.82
CA GLU A 340 -20.31 35.05 15.00
C GLU A 340 -20.37 33.65 15.63
N ASN A 341 -21.39 32.86 15.27
CA ASN A 341 -21.47 31.43 15.60
C ASN A 341 -20.84 30.57 14.48
N PHE A 342 -20.00 29.62 14.87
CA PHE A 342 -19.36 28.65 13.99
C PHE A 342 -19.97 27.26 14.20
N THR A 343 -20.22 26.52 13.12
CA THR A 343 -20.63 25.11 13.15
C THR A 343 -19.47 24.22 12.67
N TYR A 344 -19.21 23.12 13.36
CA TYR A 344 -18.23 22.12 12.94
C TYR A 344 -18.83 21.22 11.85
N GLU A 345 -18.19 21.15 10.68
CA GLU A 345 -18.61 20.26 9.59
C GLU A 345 -17.95 18.87 9.67
N GLY A 346 -16.97 18.67 10.56
CA GLY A 346 -16.08 17.52 10.56
C GLY A 346 -14.75 17.82 9.87
N ASN A 347 -13.84 16.85 9.84
CA ASN A 347 -12.53 16.94 9.15
C ASN A 347 -11.73 18.23 9.46
N ASN A 348 -11.71 18.66 10.74
CA ASN A 348 -11.05 19.89 11.21
C ASN A 348 -11.62 21.21 10.64
N LYS A 349 -12.80 21.20 10.00
CA LYS A 349 -13.43 22.38 9.39
C LYS A 349 -14.52 22.96 10.29
N TRP A 350 -14.29 24.18 10.78
CA TRP A 350 -15.32 25.06 11.35
C TRP A 350 -15.77 26.08 10.30
N THR A 351 -17.09 26.23 10.13
CA THR A 351 -17.71 27.18 9.18
C THR A 351 -18.56 28.19 9.95
N PRO A 352 -18.34 29.51 9.80
CA PRO A 352 -19.18 30.52 10.42
C PRO A 352 -20.55 30.64 9.71
N GLY A 353 -21.57 31.09 10.43
CA GLY A 353 -22.89 31.39 9.86
C GLY A 353 -22.84 32.40 8.70
N SER A 354 -21.91 33.34 8.76
CA SER A 354 -21.57 34.30 7.70
C SER A 354 -20.05 34.33 7.48
N PRO A 355 -19.53 34.38 6.24
CA PRO A 355 -18.09 34.50 6.00
C PRO A 355 -17.50 35.78 6.64
N ILE A 356 -16.52 35.60 7.53
CA ILE A 356 -15.80 36.67 8.23
C ILE A 356 -14.38 36.72 7.70
N TYR A 357 -13.93 37.89 7.27
CA TYR A 357 -12.62 38.09 6.64
C TYR A 357 -11.65 38.78 7.60
N TRP A 358 -10.38 38.39 7.61
CA TRP A 358 -9.37 38.99 8.49
C TRP A 358 -9.22 40.51 8.28
N GLU A 359 -9.44 40.95 7.04
CA GLU A 359 -9.48 42.33 6.58
C GLU A 359 -10.59 43.19 7.21
N SER A 360 -11.54 42.57 7.94
CA SER A 360 -12.63 43.26 8.64
C SER A 360 -12.36 43.55 10.12
N ILE A 361 -11.31 42.99 10.71
CA ILE A 361 -10.97 43.14 12.15
C ILE A 361 -10.03 44.33 12.39
N THR A 362 -10.25 45.05 13.49
CA THR A 362 -9.48 46.22 13.91
C THR A 362 -8.56 45.94 15.10
N GLY A 363 -7.45 45.23 14.84
CA GLY A 363 -6.38 45.00 15.80
C GLY A 363 -5.24 44.15 15.23
N SER A 364 -4.07 44.18 15.86
CA SER A 364 -2.96 43.27 15.52
C SER A 364 -1.90 43.26 16.63
N PRO A 365 -1.72 42.15 17.37
CA PRO A 365 -2.64 41.01 17.45
C PRO A 365 -3.98 41.41 18.10
N THR A 366 -4.96 40.52 18.06
CA THR A 366 -6.32 40.75 18.61
C THR A 366 -6.72 39.60 19.54
N LEU A 367 -7.50 39.90 20.59
CA LEU A 367 -7.91 38.92 21.59
C LEU A 367 -9.26 38.27 21.26
N PHE A 368 -9.26 36.94 21.23
CA PHE A 368 -10.42 36.07 21.01
C PHE A 368 -10.74 35.23 22.24
N LYS A 369 -11.98 34.74 22.31
CA LYS A 369 -12.46 33.75 23.29
C LYS A 369 -13.58 32.93 22.65
N GLY A 370 -13.63 31.62 22.88
CA GLY A 370 -14.76 30.78 22.48
C GLY A 370 -15.62 30.38 23.68
N ALA A 371 -16.92 30.24 23.47
CA ALA A 371 -17.81 29.51 24.36
C ALA A 371 -18.76 28.63 23.56
N THR A 372 -19.08 27.45 24.08
CA THR A 372 -19.96 26.47 23.42
C THR A 372 -20.81 25.77 24.46
N ILE A 373 -22.02 25.38 24.06
CA ILE A 373 -22.71 24.25 24.67
C ILE A 373 -22.37 23.05 23.79
N LEU A 374 -21.53 22.14 24.31
CA LEU A 374 -21.13 20.93 23.59
C LEU A 374 -22.30 19.96 23.55
N GLU A 375 -22.88 19.69 24.72
CA GLU A 375 -24.02 18.81 24.87
C GLU A 375 -25.14 19.46 25.69
N LYS A 376 -26.38 19.08 25.35
CA LYS A 376 -27.56 19.55 26.10
C LYS A 376 -27.60 18.90 27.48
N ALA A 377 -28.21 19.61 28.44
CA ALA A 377 -28.54 19.04 29.74
C ALA A 377 -29.30 17.72 29.55
N LEU A 378 -28.75 16.62 30.09
CA LEU A 378 -29.28 15.28 29.85
C LEU A 378 -30.76 15.18 30.28
N ASN A 379 -31.15 15.93 31.31
CA ASN A 379 -32.54 16.19 31.67
C ASN A 379 -32.71 17.55 32.40
N ASP A 380 -33.96 17.98 32.57
CA ASP A 380 -34.37 19.25 33.22
C ASP A 380 -33.82 19.47 34.65
N SER A 381 -33.25 18.46 35.32
CA SER A 381 -32.70 18.58 36.67
C SER A 381 -31.24 19.04 36.72
N GLN A 382 -30.54 19.10 35.58
CA GLN A 382 -29.10 19.39 35.48
C GLN A 382 -28.77 20.49 34.44
N MET A 383 -27.49 20.81 34.24
CA MET A 383 -27.05 21.88 33.33
C MET A 383 -26.52 21.35 31.99
N ASP A 384 -26.54 22.19 30.96
CA ASP A 384 -25.85 21.96 29.68
C ASP A 384 -24.34 21.74 29.91
N ASP A 385 -23.70 20.86 29.13
CA ASP A 385 -22.24 20.80 29.11
C ASP A 385 -21.68 22.01 28.33
N ILE A 386 -20.86 22.80 29.00
CA ILE A 386 -20.39 24.09 28.52
C ILE A 386 -18.87 24.11 28.58
N LEU A 387 -18.22 24.42 27.46
CA LEU A 387 -16.79 24.72 27.43
C LEU A 387 -16.56 26.19 27.12
N ILE A 388 -15.54 26.77 27.76
CA ILE A 388 -15.10 28.16 27.55
C ILE A 388 -13.59 28.18 27.45
N SER A 389 -13.05 28.97 26.52
CA SER A 389 -11.60 29.08 26.32
C SER A 389 -10.96 30.10 27.26
N LYS A 390 -9.64 30.01 27.36
CA LYS A 390 -8.82 31.15 27.81
C LYS A 390 -8.89 32.29 26.76
N GLU A 391 -8.45 33.49 27.13
CA GLU A 391 -8.26 34.57 26.16
C GLU A 391 -7.02 34.28 25.31
N VAL A 392 -7.17 34.27 23.99
CA VAL A 392 -6.09 33.94 23.04
C VAL A 392 -5.75 35.15 22.20
N GLU A 393 -4.46 35.47 22.11
CA GLU A 393 -3.90 36.57 21.31
C GLU A 393 -3.53 36.02 19.92
N VAL A 394 -4.20 36.51 18.87
CA VAL A 394 -4.12 35.98 17.50
C VAL A 394 -3.68 37.07 16.54
N SER A 395 -2.70 36.77 15.68
CA SER A 395 -2.26 37.66 14.60
C SER A 395 -3.20 37.54 13.39
N PRO A 396 -3.43 38.62 12.61
CA PRO A 396 -4.18 38.53 11.36
C PRO A 396 -3.63 37.44 10.42
N TYR A 397 -4.51 36.78 9.67
CA TYR A 397 -4.20 35.69 8.73
C TYR A 397 -3.54 34.45 9.39
N THR A 398 -3.79 34.23 10.69
CA THR A 398 -3.44 32.98 11.38
C THR A 398 -4.71 32.30 11.91
N GLY A 399 -4.70 30.97 12.06
CA GLY A 399 -5.88 30.26 12.59
C GLY A 399 -6.17 30.65 14.04
N VAL A 400 -7.43 30.93 14.37
CA VAL A 400 -7.86 31.18 15.75
C VAL A 400 -7.85 29.85 16.51
N ASN A 401 -6.73 29.56 17.15
CA ASN A 401 -6.54 28.35 17.98
C ASN A 401 -7.17 28.55 19.36
N LEU A 402 -8.16 27.74 19.71
CA LEU A 402 -8.82 27.77 21.02
C LEU A 402 -8.57 26.47 21.80
N GLU A 403 -8.05 26.63 23.02
CA GLU A 403 -8.09 25.59 24.06
C GLU A 403 -9.34 25.83 24.93
N LEU A 404 -10.33 24.96 24.78
CA LEU A 404 -11.65 25.02 25.43
C LEU A 404 -11.64 24.13 26.69
N GLU A 405 -12.13 24.64 27.83
CA GLU A 405 -12.21 23.90 29.10
C GLU A 405 -13.67 23.78 29.58
N HIS A 406 -14.12 22.57 29.95
CA HIS A 406 -15.42 22.36 30.60
C HIS A 406 -15.55 23.21 31.88
N VAL A 407 -16.64 23.94 32.02
CA VAL A 407 -16.87 24.87 33.14
C VAL A 407 -17.66 24.27 34.31
N GLY A 408 -18.33 23.14 34.06
CA GLY A 408 -19.02 22.36 35.09
C GLY A 408 -18.09 21.43 35.88
N SER A 409 -18.73 20.54 36.64
CA SER A 409 -18.20 19.27 37.13
C SER A 409 -19.10 18.15 36.61
N LYS A 410 -18.51 17.02 36.23
CA LYS A 410 -19.22 15.81 35.80
C LYS A 410 -19.12 14.75 36.88
N VAL A 411 -20.21 14.04 37.15
CA VAL A 411 -20.22 12.84 38.00
C VAL A 411 -20.79 11.66 37.23
N THR A 412 -20.25 10.48 37.49
CA THR A 412 -20.79 9.19 37.04
C THR A 412 -20.94 8.29 38.26
N VAL A 413 -22.16 7.83 38.53
CA VAL A 413 -22.49 6.95 39.66
C VAL A 413 -22.61 5.52 39.14
N VAL A 414 -21.73 4.64 39.61
CA VAL A 414 -21.73 3.21 39.27
C VAL A 414 -22.29 2.43 40.46
N LEU A 415 -23.33 1.64 40.23
CA LEU A 415 -23.92 0.76 41.25
C LEU A 415 -23.43 -0.68 41.03
N GLN A 416 -22.91 -1.30 42.08
CA GLN A 416 -22.52 -2.72 42.09
C GLN A 416 -23.03 -3.44 43.34
N SER A 417 -22.87 -4.75 43.40
CA SER A 417 -23.20 -5.58 44.57
C SER A 417 -22.23 -6.76 44.63
N SER A 418 -21.03 -6.52 45.15
CA SER A 418 -19.92 -7.49 45.17
C SER A 418 -20.18 -8.66 46.13
N ASP A 419 -21.14 -8.54 47.06
CA ASP A 419 -21.66 -9.65 47.88
C ASP A 419 -22.79 -10.45 47.17
N GLY A 420 -23.15 -10.08 45.94
CA GLY A 420 -24.25 -10.67 45.18
C GLY A 420 -25.64 -10.43 45.79
N THR A 421 -25.80 -9.41 46.65
CA THR A 421 -27.08 -9.14 47.31
C THR A 421 -28.17 -8.70 46.35
N PHE A 422 -27.83 -7.84 45.39
CA PHE A 422 -28.71 -7.26 44.39
C PHE A 422 -28.33 -7.82 43.02
N THR A 423 -29.32 -8.24 42.25
CA THR A 423 -29.12 -8.63 40.85
C THR A 423 -28.90 -7.39 39.99
N LYS A 424 -28.33 -7.54 38.79
CA LYS A 424 -28.23 -6.43 37.84
C LYS A 424 -29.59 -5.73 37.62
N ALA A 425 -30.69 -6.48 37.49
CA ALA A 425 -32.03 -5.90 37.35
C ALA A 425 -32.53 -5.13 38.59
N ASP A 426 -32.01 -5.40 39.80
CA ASP A 426 -32.31 -4.60 40.99
C ASP A 426 -31.50 -3.28 41.01
N LEU A 427 -30.29 -3.29 40.43
CA LEU A 427 -29.39 -2.14 40.33
C LEU A 427 -29.80 -1.21 39.18
N ASP A 428 -30.10 -1.77 37.99
CA ASP A 428 -30.63 -1.06 36.83
C ASP A 428 -32.00 -0.39 37.14
N ALA A 429 -32.75 -0.93 38.11
CA ALA A 429 -34.03 -0.38 38.58
C ALA A 429 -33.89 0.55 39.81
N ALA A 430 -32.68 0.87 40.25
CA ALA A 430 -32.44 1.75 41.39
C ALA A 430 -32.61 3.22 41.00
N SER A 431 -33.12 4.02 41.94
CA SER A 431 -33.19 5.49 41.77
C SER A 431 -32.04 6.15 42.52
N VAL A 432 -31.19 6.89 41.79
CA VAL A 432 -30.11 7.72 42.33
C VAL A 432 -30.55 9.18 42.33
N ILE A 433 -30.27 9.92 43.41
CA ILE A 433 -30.54 11.36 43.54
C ILE A 433 -29.35 12.04 44.20
N LEU A 434 -28.90 13.17 43.64
CA LEU A 434 -27.92 14.10 44.22
C LEU A 434 -28.68 15.28 44.84
N PRO A 435 -28.87 15.32 46.17
CA PRO A 435 -29.85 16.22 46.79
C PRO A 435 -29.34 17.65 46.99
N ASN A 436 -30.17 18.65 46.69
CA ASN A 436 -29.91 20.07 46.94
C ASN A 436 -28.58 20.60 46.32
N TYR A 437 -28.18 20.12 45.15
CA TYR A 437 -27.03 20.63 44.39
C TYR A 437 -27.37 21.96 43.68
N LEU A 438 -26.38 22.83 43.46
CA LEU A 438 -26.47 23.81 42.38
C LEU A 438 -26.55 23.01 41.07
N ASN A 439 -27.49 23.33 40.19
CA ASN A 439 -27.86 22.42 39.11
C ASN A 439 -28.06 23.09 37.74
N SER A 440 -27.73 24.37 37.62
CA SER A 440 -27.97 25.17 36.41
C SER A 440 -26.86 26.18 36.20
N GLY A 441 -26.55 26.51 34.95
CA GLY A 441 -25.54 27.50 34.57
C GLY A 441 -25.62 27.80 33.08
N SER A 442 -25.04 28.93 32.65
CA SER A 442 -24.91 29.31 31.24
C SER A 442 -23.64 30.13 31.02
N TYR A 443 -23.27 30.43 29.78
CA TYR A 443 -22.37 31.56 29.51
C TYR A 443 -23.16 32.84 29.20
N ASN A 444 -22.47 33.99 29.20
CA ASN A 444 -23.04 35.31 28.93
C ASN A 444 -22.63 35.87 27.55
N ASP A 445 -23.06 37.10 27.26
CA ASP A 445 -22.78 37.90 26.05
C ASP A 445 -21.29 38.22 25.78
N LYS A 446 -20.36 37.69 26.59
CA LYS A 446 -18.91 37.93 26.56
C LYS A 446 -18.09 36.63 26.64
N GLY A 447 -18.75 35.47 26.57
CA GLY A 447 -18.12 34.16 26.74
C GLY A 447 -17.63 33.90 28.17
N GLU A 448 -18.35 34.36 29.20
CA GLU A 448 -18.01 34.12 30.62
C GLU A 448 -19.07 33.20 31.27
N PHE A 449 -18.64 32.19 32.02
CA PHE A 449 -19.56 31.28 32.74
C PHE A 449 -20.26 31.97 33.91
N VAL A 450 -21.56 31.74 34.02
CA VAL A 450 -22.44 32.25 35.08
C VAL A 450 -23.16 31.06 35.71
N PRO A 451 -22.73 30.60 36.90
CA PRO A 451 -23.48 29.63 37.70
C PRO A 451 -24.86 30.15 38.08
N GLY A 452 -25.87 29.29 38.02
CA GLY A 452 -27.19 29.54 38.58
C GLY A 452 -27.14 29.67 40.11
N THR A 453 -28.13 30.36 40.68
CA THR A 453 -28.23 30.60 42.13
C THR A 453 -29.23 29.69 42.84
N THR A 454 -30.00 28.91 42.09
CA THR A 454 -30.95 27.91 42.58
C THR A 454 -30.26 26.59 42.89
N ARG A 455 -30.70 25.93 43.98
CA ARG A 455 -30.37 24.54 44.29
C ARG A 455 -31.60 23.66 44.10
N GLY A 456 -31.38 22.41 43.70
CA GLY A 456 -32.41 21.40 43.50
C GLY A 456 -31.84 19.99 43.59
N ASP A 457 -32.71 18.99 43.55
CA ASP A 457 -32.30 17.59 43.51
C ASP A 457 -32.01 17.20 42.06
N ILE A 458 -30.81 16.68 41.80
CA ILE A 458 -30.40 16.23 40.47
C ILE A 458 -30.65 14.72 40.36
N ILE A 459 -31.26 14.31 39.24
CA ILE A 459 -31.47 12.91 38.87
C ILE A 459 -30.50 12.58 37.73
N PRO A 460 -29.48 11.74 37.95
CA PRO A 460 -28.54 11.36 36.89
C PRO A 460 -29.24 10.57 35.77
N GLU A 461 -28.89 10.89 34.52
CA GLU A 461 -29.32 10.17 33.32
C GLU A 461 -28.31 9.04 33.06
N GLU A 462 -28.74 7.77 33.02
CA GLU A 462 -27.82 6.60 32.92
C GLU A 462 -26.65 6.65 33.94
N GLY A 463 -26.92 7.17 35.14
CA GLY A 463 -25.92 7.36 36.20
C GLY A 463 -25.05 8.62 36.07
N VAL A 464 -25.18 9.42 35.00
CA VAL A 464 -24.37 10.62 34.72
C VAL A 464 -25.10 11.92 35.08
N ALA A 465 -24.41 12.85 35.72
CA ALA A 465 -24.91 14.22 35.92
C ALA A 465 -23.83 15.30 35.75
N ILE A 466 -24.24 16.46 35.22
CA ILE A 466 -23.38 17.64 34.99
C ILE A 466 -23.95 18.85 35.75
N PHE A 467 -23.11 19.55 36.51
CA PHE A 467 -23.55 20.67 37.36
C PHE A 467 -22.44 21.72 37.61
N PRO A 468 -22.78 22.93 38.09
CA PRO A 468 -21.78 23.93 38.47
C PRO A 468 -20.85 23.43 39.60
N PRO A 469 -19.55 23.79 39.56
CA PRO A 469 -18.59 23.43 40.60
C PRO A 469 -19.03 23.93 41.97
N GLN A 470 -18.96 23.06 42.98
CA GLN A 470 -19.52 23.33 44.30
C GLN A 470 -18.95 22.44 45.40
N THR A 471 -19.13 22.87 46.64
CA THR A 471 -18.71 22.14 47.84
C THR A 471 -19.92 21.57 48.57
N ILE A 472 -19.89 20.28 48.91
CA ILE A 472 -20.84 19.59 49.80
C ILE A 472 -20.22 19.52 51.19
N ALA A 473 -20.95 19.94 52.23
CA ALA A 473 -20.39 20.02 53.57
C ALA A 473 -20.22 18.64 54.22
N ASN A 474 -19.19 18.49 55.06
CA ASN A 474 -18.96 17.29 55.85
C ASN A 474 -20.20 16.93 56.70
N GLY A 475 -20.75 15.73 56.51
CA GLY A 475 -21.99 15.23 57.10
C GLY A 475 -23.26 15.39 56.26
N ASP A 476 -23.24 16.18 55.18
CA ASP A 476 -24.34 16.27 54.21
C ASP A 476 -24.30 15.08 53.21
N ASN A 477 -25.44 14.76 52.62
CA ASN A 477 -25.56 13.71 51.60
C ASN A 477 -24.86 14.15 50.31
N ILE A 478 -23.84 13.41 49.87
CA ILE A 478 -23.30 13.50 48.50
C ILE A 478 -24.36 12.99 47.53
N LEU A 479 -24.99 11.85 47.84
CA LEU A 479 -26.08 11.27 47.07
C LEU A 479 -26.96 10.38 47.94
N THR A 480 -28.08 9.95 47.38
CA THR A 480 -28.93 8.89 47.94
C THR A 480 -29.29 7.89 46.86
N VAL A 481 -29.41 6.62 47.23
CA VAL A 481 -29.80 5.51 46.34
C VAL A 481 -31.01 4.78 46.92
N SER A 482 -32.03 4.53 46.12
CA SER A 482 -33.20 3.74 46.49
C SER A 482 -33.25 2.46 45.67
N ILE A 483 -32.94 1.32 46.32
CA ILE A 483 -32.94 -0.01 45.71
C ILE A 483 -34.11 -0.81 46.30
N ASN A 484 -35.03 -1.31 45.46
CA ASN A 484 -36.22 -2.06 45.88
C ASN A 484 -37.02 -1.39 47.02
N GLY A 485 -37.12 -0.05 46.98
CA GLY A 485 -37.86 0.75 47.97
C GLY A 485 -37.13 0.97 49.30
N ARG A 486 -35.85 0.58 49.42
CA ARG A 486 -34.99 0.92 50.55
C ARG A 486 -34.00 2.01 50.17
N LEU A 487 -34.06 3.12 50.90
CA LEU A 487 -33.14 4.24 50.79
C LEU A 487 -31.81 3.95 51.50
N TYR A 488 -30.72 4.36 50.86
CA TYR A 488 -29.36 4.45 51.40
C TYR A 488 -28.88 5.89 51.23
N GLU A 489 -28.32 6.48 52.28
CA GLU A 489 -27.67 7.80 52.22
C GLU A 489 -26.16 7.61 52.13
N VAL A 490 -25.50 8.34 51.24
CA VAL A 490 -24.04 8.38 51.14
C VAL A 490 -23.59 9.81 51.44
N LYS A 491 -22.80 9.97 52.50
CA LYS A 491 -22.44 11.29 53.06
C LYS A 491 -21.00 11.65 52.74
N ALA A 492 -20.73 12.95 52.73
CA ALA A 492 -19.36 13.44 52.81
C ALA A 492 -18.82 13.12 54.22
N GLU A 493 -17.97 12.10 54.33
CA GLU A 493 -17.36 11.69 55.60
C GLU A 493 -15.84 11.96 55.58
N GLY A 494 -15.36 12.80 56.49
CA GLY A 494 -13.95 13.14 56.60
C GLY A 494 -13.65 14.19 57.67
N THR A 495 -12.49 14.84 57.59
CA THR A 495 -12.19 16.07 58.34
C THR A 495 -12.62 17.34 57.59
N ASP A 496 -12.75 17.23 56.27
CA ASP A 496 -12.91 18.34 55.33
C ASP A 496 -14.17 18.14 54.47
N ASN A 497 -14.55 19.17 53.71
CA ASN A 497 -15.73 19.13 52.84
C ASN A 497 -15.41 18.43 51.50
N PHE A 498 -16.42 17.84 50.85
CA PHE A 498 -16.28 17.25 49.52
C PHE A 498 -16.39 18.34 48.43
N GLU A 499 -15.40 18.45 47.55
CA GLU A 499 -15.29 19.54 46.58
C GLU A 499 -15.35 19.05 45.12
N TYR A 500 -16.40 19.47 44.41
CA TYR A 500 -16.53 19.32 42.95
C TYR A 500 -15.92 20.53 42.23
N LYS A 501 -14.93 20.28 41.37
CA LYS A 501 -14.08 21.30 40.74
C LYS A 501 -14.44 21.57 39.27
N LYS A 502 -14.19 22.81 38.82
CA LYS A 502 -14.32 23.21 37.42
C LYS A 502 -13.41 22.34 36.55
N GLY A 503 -13.98 21.68 35.55
CA GLY A 503 -13.22 20.80 34.66
C GLY A 503 -12.67 19.57 35.38
N TYR A 504 -13.46 18.92 36.25
CA TYR A 504 -13.14 17.62 36.85
C TYR A 504 -14.31 16.64 36.71
N ALA A 505 -13.96 15.37 36.46
CA ALA A 505 -14.86 14.24 36.36
C ALA A 505 -14.67 13.31 37.58
N TYR A 506 -15.78 12.86 38.15
CA TYR A 506 -15.83 12.11 39.40
C TYR A 506 -16.59 10.80 39.20
N THR A 507 -15.91 9.66 39.31
CA THR A 507 -16.57 8.35 39.33
C THR A 507 -16.84 7.94 40.78
N LEU A 508 -18.11 7.80 41.14
CA LEU A 508 -18.56 7.32 42.44
C LEU A 508 -19.01 5.88 42.32
N VAL A 509 -18.18 4.94 42.76
CA VAL A 509 -18.52 3.50 42.75
C VAL A 509 -19.16 3.15 44.09
N LEU A 510 -20.37 2.60 44.03
CA LEU A 510 -21.21 2.29 45.18
C LEU A 510 -21.47 0.78 45.27
N ASP A 511 -20.78 0.10 46.18
CA ASP A 511 -21.03 -1.32 46.45
C ASP A 511 -22.19 -1.47 47.44
N ALA A 512 -23.30 -2.01 46.96
CA ALA A 512 -24.56 -2.10 47.68
C ALA A 512 -24.79 -3.50 48.26
N SER A 513 -24.90 -3.57 49.59
CA SER A 513 -25.20 -4.80 50.34
C SER A 513 -26.51 -4.70 51.12
N LYS A 514 -26.99 -5.82 51.69
CA LYS A 514 -28.18 -5.84 52.56
C LYS A 514 -28.01 -5.04 53.86
N ALA A 515 -26.80 -4.63 54.23
CA ALA A 515 -26.50 -3.91 55.46
C ALA A 515 -26.17 -2.42 55.24
N LYS A 516 -25.31 -2.13 54.26
CA LYS A 516 -24.66 -0.84 54.00
C LYS A 516 -24.44 -0.63 52.49
N VAL A 517 -24.21 0.61 52.08
CA VAL A 517 -23.54 0.94 50.82
C VAL A 517 -22.15 1.45 51.19
N GLU A 518 -21.11 1.02 50.48
CA GLU A 518 -19.76 1.57 50.61
C GLU A 518 -19.38 2.32 49.33
N MET A 519 -18.81 3.51 49.48
CA MET A 519 -18.43 4.38 48.36
C MET A 519 -16.91 4.42 48.23
N SER A 520 -16.42 4.21 47.02
CA SER A 520 -15.10 4.69 46.59
C SER A 520 -15.25 5.82 45.57
N THR A 521 -14.18 6.57 45.33
CA THR A 521 -14.22 7.75 44.46
C THR A 521 -12.92 7.89 43.68
N VAL A 522 -13.03 7.96 42.35
CA VAL A 522 -11.93 8.30 41.45
C VAL A 522 -12.16 9.73 40.95
N ILE A 523 -11.10 10.55 40.97
CA ILE A 523 -11.14 11.96 40.58
C ILE A 523 -10.11 12.17 39.47
N LYS A 524 -10.56 12.58 38.28
CA LYS A 524 -9.70 12.93 37.14
C LYS A 524 -10.03 14.35 36.64
N PRO A 525 -9.09 15.08 36.01
CA PRO A 525 -9.44 16.25 35.21
C PRO A 525 -10.45 15.87 34.12
N TRP A 526 -11.40 16.76 33.84
CA TRP A 526 -12.39 16.57 32.78
C TRP A 526 -11.78 17.05 31.47
N VAL A 527 -11.05 16.14 30.85
CA VAL A 527 -10.74 16.16 29.42
C VAL A 527 -11.79 15.28 28.73
N GLU A 528 -12.08 15.51 27.45
CA GLU A 528 -12.69 14.48 26.60
C GLU A 528 -11.66 13.40 26.21
N GLU A 529 -11.14 12.73 27.23
CA GLU A 529 -10.69 11.36 27.10
C GLU A 529 -11.85 10.49 27.60
N THR A 530 -12.26 9.52 26.79
CA THR A 530 -13.06 8.40 27.28
C THR A 530 -12.35 7.85 28.52
N ILE A 531 -13.04 7.72 29.65
CA ILE A 531 -12.57 6.79 30.68
C ILE A 531 -12.88 5.40 30.14
N GLU A 532 -12.04 4.94 29.20
CA GLU A 532 -11.80 3.52 29.06
C GLU A 532 -11.28 3.08 30.43
N PHE A 533 -12.12 2.32 31.14
CA PHE A 533 -11.62 1.36 32.10
C PHE A 533 -10.70 0.45 31.29
N GLU A 534 -9.42 0.35 31.68
CA GLU A 534 -8.48 -0.49 30.94
C GLU A 534 -8.89 -1.96 31.14
N GLU A 535 -9.64 -2.47 30.16
CA GLU A 535 -9.97 -3.88 30.08
C GLU A 535 -8.68 -4.70 29.91
N VAL A 536 -8.65 -5.86 30.56
CA VAL A 536 -7.50 -6.75 30.61
C VAL A 536 -7.41 -7.50 29.26
N ARG A 537 -6.90 -6.82 28.23
CA ARG A 537 -6.74 -7.41 26.88
C ARG A 537 -5.65 -8.48 26.88
N ILE A 538 -5.94 -9.65 26.30
CA ILE A 538 -4.94 -10.69 26.00
C ILE A 538 -4.49 -10.47 24.55
N GLY A 539 -3.49 -9.61 24.35
CA GLY A 539 -3.19 -9.03 23.03
C GLY A 539 -4.31 -8.10 22.50
N VAL A 540 -4.05 -7.12 21.64
CA VAL A 540 -2.81 -6.34 21.52
C VAL A 540 -3.11 -4.87 21.85
N ALA A 541 -2.11 -4.22 22.44
CA ALA A 541 -1.80 -2.82 22.15
C ALA A 541 -0.28 -2.73 21.99
N SER A 542 0.20 -3.15 20.81
CA SER A 542 1.62 -3.35 20.44
C SER A 542 2.38 -4.43 21.23
N LEU A 543 2.44 -5.64 20.67
CA LEU A 543 3.65 -6.48 20.52
C LEU A 543 3.26 -7.80 19.81
N ASP A 544 3.47 -7.84 18.49
CA ASP A 544 3.23 -8.96 17.57
C ASP A 544 1.80 -9.54 17.52
N ASN A 545 1.50 -10.38 16.51
CA ASN A 545 0.23 -11.10 16.38
C ASN A 545 0.18 -12.32 17.31
N ASN A 546 -1.01 -12.83 17.64
CA ASN A 546 -1.06 -14.15 18.28
C ASN A 546 -0.52 -15.20 17.30
N SER A 547 0.24 -16.17 17.81
CA SER A 547 0.99 -17.12 16.97
C SER A 547 1.30 -18.42 17.71
N GLY A 548 1.47 -19.50 16.95
CA GLY A 548 1.61 -20.87 17.46
C GLY A 548 0.31 -21.66 17.39
N ASP A 549 0.16 -22.65 18.28
CA ASP A 549 -0.97 -23.58 18.31
C ASP A 549 -2.08 -23.00 19.19
N LEU A 550 -2.75 -21.96 18.67
CA LEU A 550 -4.04 -21.46 19.14
C LEU A 550 -5.12 -21.84 18.12
N VAL A 551 -6.31 -22.16 18.61
CA VAL A 551 -7.43 -22.65 17.79
C VAL A 551 -8.71 -21.94 18.18
N ASP A 552 -9.58 -21.64 17.21
CA ASP A 552 -10.88 -21.01 17.43
C ASP A 552 -11.66 -21.62 18.61
N GLY A 553 -12.08 -20.77 19.54
CA GLY A 553 -12.81 -21.17 20.76
C GLY A 553 -11.96 -21.68 21.93
N ASP A 554 -10.62 -21.64 21.87
CA ASP A 554 -9.75 -21.91 23.03
C ASP A 554 -10.13 -21.03 24.24
N GLN A 555 -10.14 -21.61 25.44
CA GLN A 555 -10.57 -20.93 26.68
C GLN A 555 -9.42 -20.77 27.67
N LEU A 556 -8.93 -19.54 27.80
CA LEU A 556 -7.84 -19.13 28.70
C LEU A 556 -8.39 -18.66 30.06
N TYR A 557 -8.12 -19.43 31.10
CA TYR A 557 -8.47 -19.08 32.48
C TYR A 557 -7.30 -18.40 33.18
N LEU A 558 -7.57 -17.37 33.99
CA LEU A 558 -6.56 -16.61 34.73
C LEU A 558 -6.60 -16.89 36.25
N PHE A 559 -5.44 -16.79 36.89
CA PHE A 559 -5.24 -16.99 38.33
C PHE A 559 -4.22 -15.98 38.85
N SER A 560 -4.38 -15.48 40.06
CA SER A 560 -3.45 -14.54 40.70
C SER A 560 -2.95 -15.05 42.06
N GLY A 561 -1.75 -14.62 42.48
CA GLY A 561 -1.16 -14.95 43.78
C GLY A 561 0.32 -15.38 43.70
N ASP A 562 0.79 -16.12 44.69
CA ASP A 562 2.14 -16.70 44.71
C ASP A 562 2.14 -18.21 44.36
N ASP A 563 3.26 -18.92 44.52
CA ASP A 563 3.36 -20.35 44.20
C ASP A 563 2.54 -21.26 45.16
N ALA A 564 2.05 -20.74 46.29
CA ALA A 564 1.33 -21.51 47.31
C ALA A 564 -0.18 -21.21 47.34
N ASP A 565 -0.56 -19.94 47.33
CA ASP A 565 -1.92 -19.47 47.66
C ASP A 565 -2.66 -18.82 46.47
N ARG A 566 -2.42 -19.32 45.23
CA ARG A 566 -3.16 -18.88 44.01
C ARG A 566 -4.68 -18.86 44.21
N ILE A 567 -5.35 -17.86 43.67
CA ILE A 567 -6.82 -17.79 43.54
C ILE A 567 -7.24 -17.82 42.06
N THR A 568 -8.43 -18.34 41.79
CA THR A 568 -9.05 -18.32 40.46
C THR A 568 -9.78 -17.00 40.24
N LEU A 569 -9.48 -16.30 39.14
CA LEU A 569 -10.22 -15.12 38.73
C LEU A 569 -11.55 -15.53 38.08
N PRO A 570 -12.59 -14.68 38.08
CA PRO A 570 -13.86 -14.98 37.40
C PRO A 570 -13.66 -15.11 35.88
N GLY A 571 -14.61 -15.80 35.23
CA GLY A 571 -14.68 -15.89 33.77
C GLY A 571 -13.56 -16.71 33.11
N ASN A 572 -13.36 -16.43 31.82
CA ASN A 572 -12.28 -16.90 30.95
C ASN A 572 -12.21 -15.98 29.73
N PHE A 573 -11.10 -16.01 28.99
CA PHE A 573 -11.01 -15.41 27.65
C PHE A 573 -11.20 -16.50 26.59
N VAL A 574 -11.96 -16.20 25.54
CA VAL A 574 -12.21 -17.08 24.40
C VAL A 574 -11.51 -16.51 23.17
N TYR A 575 -10.71 -17.32 22.48
CA TYR A 575 -10.04 -16.91 21.24
C TYR A 575 -10.98 -16.97 20.03
N ASP A 576 -10.90 -15.97 19.16
CA ASP A 576 -11.50 -15.93 17.82
C ASP A 576 -10.35 -15.95 16.79
N GLU A 577 -10.24 -17.05 16.05
CA GLU A 577 -9.16 -17.28 15.08
C GLU A 577 -9.30 -16.40 13.82
N ALA A 578 -10.53 -16.03 13.46
CA ALA A 578 -10.81 -15.23 12.27
C ALA A 578 -10.57 -13.73 12.51
N ALA A 579 -10.65 -13.28 13.77
CA ALA A 579 -10.36 -11.92 14.19
C ALA A 579 -8.94 -11.73 14.78
N ASP A 580 -8.22 -12.80 15.13
CA ASP A 580 -6.94 -12.76 15.88
C ASP A 580 -7.09 -12.02 17.24
N THR A 581 -8.17 -12.32 17.98
CA THR A 581 -8.52 -11.62 19.25
C THR A 581 -9.04 -12.54 20.35
N TRP A 582 -8.93 -12.07 21.59
CA TRP A 582 -9.44 -12.76 22.78
C TRP A 582 -10.59 -11.96 23.43
N THR A 583 -11.77 -12.56 23.53
CA THR A 583 -12.96 -11.96 24.15
C THR A 583 -13.21 -12.51 25.55
N TYR A 584 -13.34 -11.65 26.56
CA TYR A 584 -13.64 -12.11 27.92
C TYR A 584 -15.11 -12.52 28.11
N ASN A 585 -15.31 -13.68 28.72
CA ASN A 585 -16.59 -14.32 29.00
C ASN A 585 -16.72 -14.56 30.52
N GLY A 586 -17.42 -13.66 31.21
CA GLY A 586 -17.62 -13.72 32.66
C GLY A 586 -18.69 -12.75 33.17
N PRO A 587 -18.96 -12.72 34.49
CA PRO A 587 -20.01 -11.88 35.07
C PRO A 587 -19.69 -10.37 35.05
N SER A 588 -18.40 -10.02 35.12
CA SER A 588 -17.86 -8.66 34.94
C SER A 588 -17.21 -8.60 33.56
N ALA A 589 -17.99 -8.47 32.49
CA ALA A 589 -17.48 -8.43 31.11
C ALA A 589 -17.54 -7.02 30.50
N PRO A 590 -16.43 -6.48 29.97
CA PRO A 590 -15.07 -7.02 30.02
C PRO A 590 -14.45 -6.97 31.43
N LEU A 591 -13.39 -7.76 31.66
CA LEU A 591 -12.64 -7.80 32.92
C LEU A 591 -11.71 -6.59 33.04
N TYR A 592 -11.66 -5.94 34.20
CA TYR A 592 -10.81 -4.75 34.40
C TYR A 592 -9.63 -5.01 35.35
N TRP A 593 -8.60 -4.17 35.29
CA TRP A 593 -7.41 -4.32 36.13
C TRP A 593 -7.70 -4.20 37.64
N GLU A 594 -8.69 -3.41 38.02
CA GLU A 594 -9.17 -3.28 39.41
C GLU A 594 -9.91 -4.51 39.95
N ASP A 595 -10.41 -5.41 39.09
CA ASP A 595 -10.98 -6.70 39.50
C ASP A 595 -9.88 -7.71 39.92
N ILE A 596 -8.61 -7.41 39.65
CA ILE A 596 -7.46 -8.29 39.89
C ILE A 596 -6.66 -7.80 41.11
N PRO A 597 -6.41 -8.65 42.14
CA PRO A 597 -5.54 -8.29 43.27
C PRO A 597 -4.15 -7.87 42.78
N ALA A 598 -3.74 -6.64 43.12
CA ALA A 598 -2.60 -5.94 42.52
C ALA A 598 -1.20 -6.47 42.90
N ASP A 599 -1.11 -7.63 43.57
CA ASP A 599 0.12 -8.26 44.04
C ASP A 599 0.27 -9.72 43.59
N GLY A 600 1.52 -10.23 43.62
CA GLY A 600 1.88 -11.58 43.16
C GLY A 600 2.13 -11.70 41.65
N ASN A 601 1.98 -12.91 41.13
CA ASN A 601 2.07 -13.25 39.72
C ASN A 601 0.69 -13.52 39.14
N LEU A 602 0.56 -13.34 37.82
CA LEU A 602 -0.53 -13.85 37.00
C LEU A 602 -0.10 -15.16 36.33
N TYR A 603 -0.92 -16.19 36.51
CA TYR A 603 -0.83 -17.48 35.86
C TYR A 603 -2.02 -17.60 34.91
N ALA A 604 -1.85 -18.31 33.81
CA ALA A 604 -2.93 -18.57 32.87
C ALA A 604 -2.85 -20.00 32.33
N SER A 605 -3.98 -20.59 31.96
CA SER A 605 -4.03 -21.92 31.35
C SER A 605 -5.23 -22.15 30.47
N ILE A 606 -5.02 -22.92 29.41
CA ILE A 606 -6.07 -23.46 28.54
C ILE A 606 -6.14 -24.97 28.78
N THR A 607 -7.33 -25.55 28.66
CA THR A 607 -7.51 -27.02 28.66
C THR A 607 -8.35 -27.43 27.46
N ARG A 608 -7.76 -28.16 26.52
CA ARG A 608 -8.51 -28.79 25.43
C ARG A 608 -8.87 -30.23 25.83
N PRO A 609 -10.01 -30.79 25.38
CA PRO A 609 -10.39 -32.16 25.72
C PRO A 609 -9.38 -33.20 25.18
N ALA A 610 -9.35 -34.37 25.83
CA ALA A 610 -8.59 -35.52 25.32
C ALA A 610 -9.12 -35.98 23.95
N VAL A 611 -8.24 -36.56 23.12
CA VAL A 611 -8.56 -36.98 21.74
C VAL A 611 -9.71 -38.01 21.71
N ASP A 612 -9.75 -38.91 22.69
CA ASP A 612 -10.96 -39.68 23.05
C ASP A 612 -11.12 -39.71 24.58
N ALA A 613 -12.01 -38.85 25.07
CA ALA A 613 -12.32 -38.66 26.48
C ALA A 613 -13.28 -39.72 27.09
N ALA A 614 -13.52 -40.86 26.43
CA ALA A 614 -14.37 -41.91 26.98
C ALA A 614 -13.83 -42.49 28.32
N GLU A 615 -14.75 -42.79 29.23
CA GLU A 615 -14.41 -43.26 30.59
C GLU A 615 -13.61 -44.58 30.55
N GLY A 616 -12.41 -44.56 31.14
CA GLY A 616 -11.49 -45.69 31.16
C GLY A 616 -10.40 -45.67 30.09
N ASN A 617 -10.43 -44.74 29.12
CA ASN A 617 -9.35 -44.59 28.12
C ASN A 617 -8.04 -44.04 28.71
N ASN A 618 -8.09 -43.34 29.85
CA ASN A 618 -6.94 -42.77 30.57
C ASN A 618 -6.06 -41.79 29.76
N GLN A 619 -6.54 -41.26 28.65
CA GLN A 619 -5.87 -40.18 27.92
C GLN A 619 -5.79 -38.91 28.80
N SER A 620 -4.72 -38.12 28.64
CA SER A 620 -4.69 -36.78 29.21
C SER A 620 -5.60 -35.85 28.40
N PRO A 621 -6.29 -34.89 29.03
CA PRO A 621 -6.62 -33.63 28.38
C PRO A 621 -5.33 -32.93 27.92
N ASP A 622 -5.49 -32.00 26.97
CA ASP A 622 -4.40 -31.14 26.54
C ASP A 622 -4.27 -29.97 27.52
N TYR A 623 -3.08 -29.74 28.06
CA TYR A 623 -2.87 -28.77 29.14
C TYR A 623 -1.83 -27.74 28.73
N ILE A 624 -2.30 -26.53 28.42
CA ILE A 624 -1.47 -25.38 28.10
C ILE A 624 -1.37 -24.50 29.33
N VAL A 625 -0.16 -24.11 29.74
CA VAL A 625 0.03 -23.11 30.81
C VAL A 625 0.94 -21.99 30.35
N ALA A 626 0.74 -20.81 30.89
CA ALA A 626 1.62 -19.67 30.68
C ALA A 626 2.85 -19.73 31.58
N THR A 627 3.96 -19.21 31.09
CA THR A 627 5.04 -18.71 31.94
C THR A 627 4.47 -17.59 32.81
N PRO A 628 4.52 -17.67 34.17
CA PRO A 628 3.89 -16.67 35.02
C PRO A 628 4.56 -15.30 34.88
N ILE A 629 3.75 -14.24 34.86
CA ILE A 629 4.22 -12.85 34.73
C ILE A 629 3.86 -12.06 35.99
N VAL A 630 4.71 -11.10 36.38
CA VAL A 630 4.52 -10.28 37.59
C VAL A 630 3.28 -9.40 37.42
N ASN A 631 2.34 -9.44 38.37
CA ASN A 631 1.22 -8.51 38.36
C ASN A 631 1.69 -7.11 38.74
N LYS A 632 1.12 -6.10 38.05
CA LYS A 632 1.37 -4.68 38.28
C LYS A 632 0.09 -3.83 38.35
N GLY A 633 -1.09 -4.45 38.29
CA GLY A 633 -2.39 -3.75 38.34
C GLY A 633 -2.49 -2.61 37.32
N GLY A 634 -2.30 -2.92 36.04
CA GLY A 634 -2.31 -1.97 34.92
C GLY A 634 -1.10 -1.04 34.80
N THR A 635 -0.39 -0.71 35.90
CA THR A 635 0.54 0.45 35.94
C THR A 635 1.67 0.49 34.90
N ASP A 636 2.24 -0.65 34.50
CA ASP A 636 3.17 -0.75 33.35
C ASP A 636 2.66 -1.70 32.24
N ASN A 637 1.47 -2.30 32.41
CA ASN A 637 0.97 -3.40 31.57
C ASN A 637 -0.43 -3.02 31.05
N THR A 638 -0.53 -2.43 29.86
CA THR A 638 -1.82 -2.13 29.20
C THR A 638 -2.46 -3.36 28.52
N ALA A 639 -1.75 -4.48 28.47
CA ALA A 639 -2.22 -5.79 27.99
C ALA A 639 -1.47 -6.93 28.70
N LEU A 640 -2.03 -8.14 28.68
CA LEU A 640 -1.37 -9.37 29.12
C LEU A 640 -0.79 -10.14 27.92
N ASN A 641 0.53 -10.29 27.91
CA ASN A 641 1.26 -11.07 26.91
C ASN A 641 1.82 -12.34 27.57
N PHE A 642 1.19 -13.49 27.34
CA PHE A 642 1.59 -14.77 27.93
C PHE A 642 2.37 -15.65 26.95
N GLN A 643 3.55 -16.13 27.35
CA GLN A 643 4.22 -17.23 26.64
C GLN A 643 3.63 -18.56 27.13
N LEU A 644 2.74 -19.13 26.32
CA LEU A 644 2.04 -20.39 26.56
C LEU A 644 2.87 -21.60 26.11
N ALA A 645 2.80 -22.70 26.87
CA ALA A 645 3.50 -23.95 26.55
C ALA A 645 2.69 -25.20 26.92
N HIS A 646 2.62 -26.14 25.97
CA HIS A 646 2.07 -27.49 26.12
C HIS A 646 2.80 -28.29 27.21
N GLN A 647 2.10 -28.65 28.29
CA GLN A 647 2.65 -29.39 29.45
C GLN A 647 2.56 -30.92 29.29
N VAL A 648 1.91 -31.38 28.23
CA VAL A 648 1.75 -32.79 27.86
C VAL A 648 2.54 -33.10 26.58
N ALA A 649 2.78 -34.38 26.34
CA ALA A 649 3.28 -34.89 25.07
C ALA A 649 2.11 -35.36 24.19
N LYS A 650 2.25 -35.25 22.87
CA LYS A 650 1.32 -35.85 21.91
C LYS A 650 1.97 -37.07 21.26
N VAL A 651 1.22 -38.16 21.11
CA VAL A 651 1.65 -39.31 20.28
C VAL A 651 0.65 -39.55 19.17
N ASN A 652 1.15 -39.66 17.94
CA ASN A 652 0.43 -40.10 16.77
C ASN A 652 0.88 -41.53 16.46
N VAL A 653 -0.06 -42.46 16.30
CA VAL A 653 0.20 -43.85 15.89
C VAL A 653 -0.39 -44.05 14.50
N MET A 654 0.48 -44.26 13.52
CA MET A 654 0.14 -44.34 12.10
C MET A 654 0.30 -45.79 11.60
N LEU A 655 -0.80 -46.46 11.29
CA LEU A 655 -0.76 -47.84 10.79
C LEU A 655 -0.68 -47.89 9.26
N ARG A 656 0.23 -48.71 8.73
CA ARG A 656 0.36 -49.09 7.31
C ARG A 656 0.29 -50.62 7.18
N SER A 657 -0.19 -51.16 6.06
CA SER A 657 -0.19 -52.61 5.79
C SER A 657 -0.39 -52.94 4.31
N ASN A 658 0.30 -53.97 3.83
CA ASN A 658 0.10 -54.59 2.52
C ASN A 658 -0.78 -55.85 2.59
N THR A 659 -1.02 -56.41 3.79
CA THR A 659 -1.76 -57.68 3.97
C THR A 659 -3.04 -57.57 4.79
N TYR A 660 -3.28 -56.48 5.51
CA TYR A 660 -4.57 -56.15 6.14
C TYR A 660 -5.31 -55.08 5.32
N GLY A 661 -6.61 -55.27 5.12
CA GLY A 661 -7.46 -54.30 4.41
C GLY A 661 -7.98 -53.20 5.33
N GLU A 662 -8.36 -52.07 4.72
CA GLU A 662 -8.91 -50.84 5.32
C GLU A 662 -9.84 -51.07 6.52
N GLU A 663 -10.90 -51.87 6.34
CA GLU A 663 -11.87 -52.21 7.40
C GLU A 663 -11.21 -52.76 8.68
N LYS A 664 -10.15 -53.54 8.56
CA LYS A 664 -9.46 -54.15 9.71
C LYS A 664 -8.51 -53.18 10.40
N LEU A 665 -7.95 -52.22 9.66
CA LEU A 665 -7.06 -51.19 10.20
C LEU A 665 -7.86 -50.11 10.95
N LEU A 666 -8.96 -49.64 10.36
CA LEU A 666 -9.95 -48.75 11.02
C LEU A 666 -10.54 -49.35 12.30
N ASN A 667 -10.70 -50.68 12.35
CA ASN A 667 -11.24 -51.39 13.51
C ASN A 667 -10.18 -51.84 14.55
N ALA A 668 -8.88 -51.56 14.35
CA ALA A 668 -7.84 -51.97 15.28
C ALA A 668 -8.04 -51.36 16.69
N ASN A 669 -7.62 -52.07 17.74
CA ASN A 669 -7.49 -51.49 19.09
C ASN A 669 -6.03 -51.06 19.26
N ILE A 670 -5.76 -49.78 19.55
CA ILE A 670 -4.40 -49.29 19.82
C ILE A 670 -4.31 -48.88 21.29
N THR A 671 -3.25 -49.30 21.98
CA THR A 671 -3.05 -49.08 23.42
C THR A 671 -1.60 -48.82 23.77
N LEU A 672 -1.37 -47.97 24.77
CA LEU A 672 -0.06 -47.64 25.36
C LEU A 672 -0.02 -48.22 26.79
N PRO A 673 0.67 -49.35 27.04
CA PRO A 673 0.56 -50.09 28.30
C PRO A 673 1.53 -49.59 29.39
N ASP A 674 1.04 -49.52 30.64
CA ASP A 674 1.82 -49.05 31.81
C ASP A 674 2.35 -47.61 31.68
N TYR A 675 1.67 -46.73 30.95
CA TYR A 675 2.05 -45.31 30.86
C TYR A 675 1.65 -44.55 32.14
N ALA A 676 2.40 -43.49 32.47
CA ALA A 676 2.05 -42.55 33.54
C ALA A 676 0.79 -41.74 33.16
N ILE A 677 -0.14 -41.61 34.11
CA ILE A 677 -1.48 -41.05 33.90
C ILE A 677 -1.97 -40.25 35.12
N GLY A 678 -2.97 -39.39 34.90
CA GLY A 678 -3.65 -38.65 35.97
C GLY A 678 -2.95 -37.37 36.41
N GLY A 679 -2.15 -36.76 35.54
CA GLY A 679 -1.75 -35.36 35.69
C GLY A 679 -2.94 -34.43 35.49
N MET A 680 -2.89 -33.24 36.10
CA MET A 680 -3.99 -32.27 36.14
C MET A 680 -3.46 -30.83 36.27
N LEU A 681 -4.32 -29.83 36.07
CA LEU A 681 -4.00 -28.45 36.45
C LEU A 681 -4.41 -28.18 37.91
N ASP A 682 -3.52 -27.51 38.65
CA ASP A 682 -3.86 -26.74 39.86
C ASP A 682 -3.65 -25.25 39.56
N LYS A 683 -4.77 -24.56 39.26
CA LYS A 683 -4.84 -23.09 39.13
C LYS A 683 -3.73 -22.49 38.25
N GLY A 684 -3.69 -22.89 36.98
CA GLY A 684 -2.68 -22.38 36.03
C GLY A 684 -1.31 -23.07 36.07
N VAL A 685 -1.11 -24.09 36.92
CA VAL A 685 0.13 -24.89 37.00
C VAL A 685 -0.17 -26.36 36.73
N TYR A 686 0.63 -27.03 35.90
CA TYR A 686 0.50 -28.47 35.66
C TYR A 686 1.15 -29.30 36.76
N VAL A 687 0.40 -30.27 37.29
CA VAL A 687 0.81 -31.20 38.34
C VAL A 687 0.81 -32.62 37.75
N PRO A 688 1.99 -33.23 37.51
CA PRO A 688 2.09 -34.59 37.00
C PRO A 688 1.49 -35.63 37.96
N GLY A 689 0.76 -36.60 37.40
CA GLY A 689 0.19 -37.72 38.13
C GLY A 689 1.24 -38.77 38.51
N SER A 690 0.98 -39.49 39.60
CA SER A 690 1.83 -40.57 40.12
C SER A 690 1.33 -41.98 39.79
N ASN A 691 0.18 -42.09 39.10
CA ASN A 691 -0.42 -43.36 38.71
C ASN A 691 0.13 -43.87 37.37
N LYS A 692 0.01 -45.18 37.16
CA LYS A 692 0.29 -45.86 35.89
C LYS A 692 -0.93 -46.67 35.44
N GLY A 693 -1.15 -46.75 34.14
CA GLY A 693 -2.25 -47.51 33.55
C GLY A 693 -2.09 -47.68 32.04
N THR A 694 -3.05 -48.35 31.40
CA THR A 694 -3.09 -48.44 29.93
C THR A 694 -3.85 -47.24 29.39
N ILE A 695 -3.24 -46.49 28.47
CA ILE A 695 -3.94 -45.47 27.69
C ILE A 695 -4.52 -46.16 26.44
N ALA A 696 -5.82 -46.00 26.20
CA ALA A 696 -6.49 -46.47 24.99
C ALA A 696 -6.61 -45.32 23.99
N LEU A 697 -6.20 -45.57 22.75
CA LEU A 697 -6.30 -44.60 21.65
C LEU A 697 -7.66 -44.75 20.94
N ALA A 698 -8.09 -43.65 20.32
CA ALA A 698 -9.31 -43.62 19.50
C ALA A 698 -9.26 -44.67 18.37
N LYS A 699 -10.41 -45.00 17.78
CA LYS A 699 -10.42 -45.82 16.55
C LYS A 699 -9.66 -45.11 15.42
N PRO A 700 -8.73 -45.77 14.71
CA PRO A 700 -7.97 -45.12 13.66
C PRO A 700 -8.86 -44.50 12.58
N ALA A 701 -8.58 -43.24 12.24
CA ALA A 701 -9.15 -42.55 11.10
C ALA A 701 -8.26 -42.77 9.87
N LYS A 702 -8.86 -42.81 8.67
CA LYS A 702 -8.11 -42.86 7.41
C LYS A 702 -7.61 -41.47 7.05
N THR A 703 -6.33 -41.36 6.72
CA THR A 703 -5.63 -40.09 6.46
C THR A 703 -4.62 -40.26 5.31
N GLY A 704 -4.48 -39.23 4.48
CA GLY A 704 -3.67 -39.26 3.26
C GLY A 704 -4.48 -39.63 2.00
N ASP A 705 -3.96 -39.17 0.86
CA ASP A 705 -4.59 -39.33 -0.45
C ASP A 705 -4.36 -40.72 -1.09
N ALA A 706 -4.89 -40.92 -2.29
CA ALA A 706 -4.97 -42.21 -2.98
C ALA A 706 -3.63 -42.94 -3.22
N THR A 707 -2.48 -42.29 -3.01
CA THR A 707 -1.13 -42.86 -3.14
C THR A 707 -0.49 -43.25 -1.81
N GLU A 708 -0.89 -42.67 -0.68
CA GLU A 708 -0.22 -42.77 0.63
C GLU A 708 -1.28 -42.89 1.75
N VAL A 709 -1.97 -44.04 1.80
CA VAL A 709 -3.05 -44.26 2.79
C VAL A 709 -2.49 -44.72 4.13
N THR A 710 -2.73 -43.92 5.17
CA THR A 710 -2.41 -44.22 6.58
C THR A 710 -3.67 -44.33 7.42
N TYR A 711 -3.60 -45.08 8.52
CA TYR A 711 -4.68 -45.20 9.50
C TYR A 711 -4.19 -44.72 10.85
N ASN A 712 -4.56 -43.49 11.18
CA ASN A 712 -3.95 -42.73 12.27
C ASN A 712 -4.88 -42.65 13.48
N SER A 713 -4.30 -42.78 14.66
CA SER A 713 -4.95 -42.44 15.93
C SER A 713 -3.95 -41.69 16.83
N ALA A 714 -4.45 -40.90 17.77
CA ALA A 714 -3.61 -40.06 18.62
C ALA A 714 -4.09 -40.03 20.07
N SER A 715 -3.20 -39.61 20.97
CA SER A 715 -3.51 -39.29 22.37
C SER A 715 -2.56 -38.22 22.89
N TYR A 716 -3.05 -37.36 23.77
CA TYR A 716 -2.21 -36.61 24.69
C TYR A 716 -1.87 -37.47 25.91
N LEU A 717 -0.66 -37.35 26.45
CA LEU A 717 -0.17 -38.12 27.57
C LEU A 717 0.84 -37.34 28.42
N GLN A 718 0.94 -37.71 29.70
CA GLN A 718 1.88 -37.11 30.62
C GLN A 718 3.34 -37.36 30.17
N PRO A 719 4.24 -36.36 30.21
CA PRO A 719 5.64 -36.52 29.81
C PRO A 719 6.34 -37.64 30.59
N GLN A 720 7.03 -38.54 29.89
CA GLN A 720 7.61 -39.76 30.45
C GLN A 720 8.62 -40.44 29.51
N THR A 721 9.37 -41.41 30.04
CA THR A 721 10.33 -42.23 29.27
C THR A 721 9.89 -43.69 29.25
N VAL A 722 9.80 -44.28 28.05
CA VAL A 722 9.57 -45.72 27.85
C VAL A 722 10.90 -46.40 27.55
N ALA A 723 11.43 -47.09 28.55
CA ALA A 723 12.75 -47.71 28.47
C ALA A 723 12.78 -48.98 27.59
N ILE A 724 13.94 -49.28 27.01
CA ILE A 724 14.19 -50.52 26.23
C ILE A 724 13.70 -51.77 26.99
N GLY A 725 13.11 -52.71 26.26
CA GLY A 725 12.51 -53.93 26.80
C GLY A 725 11.08 -53.76 27.32
N LYS A 726 10.58 -52.52 27.46
CA LYS A 726 9.16 -52.24 27.74
C LYS A 726 8.31 -52.28 26.48
N ASP A 727 7.01 -52.39 26.66
CA ASP A 727 6.03 -52.39 25.58
C ASP A 727 5.68 -50.93 25.27
N LEU A 728 5.99 -50.46 24.07
CA LEU A 728 5.79 -49.07 23.63
C LEU A 728 4.34 -48.85 23.20
N VAL A 729 3.86 -49.71 22.30
CA VAL A 729 2.49 -49.66 21.80
C VAL A 729 2.04 -51.07 21.43
N THR A 730 0.78 -51.38 21.73
CA THR A 730 0.15 -52.65 21.41
C THR A 730 -1.07 -52.43 20.53
N ILE A 731 -1.10 -53.15 19.40
CA ILE A 731 -2.14 -53.10 18.38
C ILE A 731 -2.83 -54.46 18.31
N GLU A 732 -4.14 -54.50 18.55
CA GLU A 732 -4.96 -55.68 18.30
C GLU A 732 -5.70 -55.55 16.96
N ILE A 733 -5.52 -56.54 16.08
CA ILE A 733 -6.19 -56.61 14.79
C ILE A 733 -6.55 -58.06 14.44
N ASP A 734 -7.83 -58.30 14.14
CA ASP A 734 -8.37 -59.61 13.76
C ASP A 734 -8.09 -60.75 14.79
N GLY A 735 -8.13 -60.41 16.08
CA GLY A 735 -7.84 -61.34 17.18
C GLY A 735 -6.37 -61.70 17.35
N ARG A 736 -5.46 -60.92 16.74
CA ARG A 736 -4.01 -61.00 16.97
C ARG A 736 -3.52 -59.73 17.65
N THR A 737 -2.68 -59.91 18.66
CA THR A 737 -1.98 -58.82 19.35
C THR A 737 -0.58 -58.67 18.79
N TYR A 738 -0.23 -57.46 18.38
CA TYR A 738 1.09 -57.06 17.93
C TYR A 738 1.63 -56.03 18.92
N THR A 739 2.78 -56.32 19.54
CA THR A 739 3.42 -55.42 20.51
C THR A 739 4.74 -54.93 19.94
N VAL A 740 4.93 -53.61 19.97
CA VAL A 740 6.15 -52.91 19.58
C VAL A 740 6.89 -52.49 20.83
N LYS A 741 8.22 -52.57 20.82
CA LYS A 741 9.13 -52.08 21.87
C LYS A 741 10.07 -51.00 21.33
N PRO A 742 10.73 -50.19 22.17
CA PRO A 742 11.74 -49.22 21.72
C PRO A 742 12.84 -49.84 20.84
N GLU A 743 13.23 -51.09 21.11
CA GLU A 743 14.23 -51.81 20.30
C GLU A 743 13.76 -52.30 18.92
N ASP A 744 12.46 -52.30 18.63
CA ASP A 744 11.92 -52.62 17.29
C ASP A 744 11.93 -51.40 16.34
N VAL A 745 12.22 -50.20 16.88
CA VAL A 745 12.11 -48.92 16.18
C VAL A 745 13.40 -48.58 15.45
N LYS A 746 13.29 -48.27 14.16
CA LYS A 746 14.39 -47.68 13.37
C LYS A 746 14.43 -46.17 13.59
N LEU A 747 15.52 -45.70 14.19
CA LEU A 747 15.87 -44.28 14.28
C LEU A 747 16.53 -43.80 12.98
N GLN A 748 16.32 -42.53 12.60
CA GLN A 748 17.09 -41.89 11.53
C GLN A 748 18.60 -41.99 11.82
N GLY A 749 19.41 -42.04 10.76
CA GLY A 749 20.88 -42.22 10.86
C GLY A 749 21.35 -43.63 11.24
N GLY A 750 20.45 -44.59 11.53
CA GLY A 750 20.81 -45.99 11.75
C GLY A 750 21.45 -46.29 13.11
N ALA A 751 21.13 -45.48 14.13
CA ALA A 751 21.60 -45.70 15.51
C ALA A 751 21.04 -46.99 16.14
N THR A 752 21.70 -47.48 17.18
CA THR A 752 21.21 -48.59 18.02
C THR A 752 20.00 -48.18 18.86
N ALA A 753 19.18 -49.16 19.25
CA ALA A 753 18.02 -48.99 20.14
C ALA A 753 18.30 -48.05 21.33
N ALA A 754 17.35 -47.16 21.60
CA ALA A 754 17.34 -46.18 22.67
C ALA A 754 15.98 -46.20 23.40
N ASP A 755 15.91 -45.58 24.58
CA ASP A 755 14.63 -45.35 25.26
C ASP A 755 13.80 -44.31 24.47
N ILE A 756 12.48 -44.48 24.37
CA ILE A 756 11.60 -43.48 23.75
C ILE A 756 11.21 -42.43 24.80
N LEU A 757 11.44 -41.16 24.48
CA LEU A 757 11.16 -40.03 25.37
C LEU A 757 9.97 -39.23 24.85
N TYR A 758 8.94 -39.10 25.68
CA TYR A 758 7.79 -38.24 25.47
C TYR A 758 7.96 -36.97 26.31
N GLU A 759 8.26 -35.85 25.67
CA GLU A 759 8.51 -34.56 26.33
C GLU A 759 7.28 -33.65 26.28
N ALA A 760 7.13 -32.80 27.29
CA ALA A 760 6.16 -31.69 27.24
C ALA A 760 6.44 -30.83 26.01
N GLY A 761 5.41 -30.52 25.23
CA GLY A 761 5.59 -29.71 24.04
C GLY A 761 6.41 -30.39 22.94
N LYS A 762 6.22 -31.71 22.74
CA LYS A 762 6.65 -32.43 21.52
C LYS A 762 5.57 -33.38 21.00
N VAL A 763 5.62 -33.64 19.69
CA VAL A 763 4.79 -34.65 19.02
C VAL A 763 5.68 -35.84 18.65
N THR A 764 5.27 -37.06 19.00
CA THR A 764 5.96 -38.31 18.63
C THR A 764 5.14 -39.07 17.58
N ASN A 765 5.69 -39.23 16.38
CA ASN A 765 5.07 -39.92 15.26
C ASN A 765 5.58 -41.38 15.21
N LEU A 766 4.74 -42.35 15.57
CA LEU A 766 5.04 -43.78 15.49
C LEU A 766 4.45 -44.36 14.20
N ILE A 767 5.31 -44.64 13.20
CA ILE A 767 4.90 -45.21 11.91
C ILE A 767 5.10 -46.72 11.96
N ILE A 768 3.99 -47.47 11.91
CA ILE A 768 3.95 -48.91 12.18
C ILE A 768 3.41 -49.64 10.95
N THR A 769 4.29 -50.34 10.22
CA THR A 769 3.87 -51.26 9.16
C THR A 769 3.57 -52.63 9.78
N ILE A 770 2.31 -53.05 9.73
CA ILE A 770 1.81 -54.31 10.30
C ILE A 770 1.54 -55.29 9.16
N GLU A 771 2.16 -56.47 9.22
CA GLU A 771 1.89 -57.56 8.27
C GLU A 771 1.49 -58.85 8.98
N LYS A 772 0.74 -59.71 8.28
CA LYS A 772 0.30 -61.02 8.79
C LYS A 772 1.44 -61.97 9.17
N THR A 773 2.68 -61.60 8.90
CA THR A 773 3.93 -62.35 9.14
C THR A 773 4.99 -61.57 9.95
N GLY A 774 4.78 -60.30 10.32
CA GLY A 774 5.79 -59.49 11.01
C GLY A 774 5.43 -58.02 11.19
N LEU A 775 6.36 -57.26 11.75
CA LEU A 775 6.26 -55.81 12.02
C LEU A 775 7.52 -55.08 11.51
N SER A 776 7.38 -53.81 11.18
CA SER A 776 8.51 -52.87 11.11
C SER A 776 8.07 -51.46 11.47
N VAL A 777 8.86 -50.77 12.31
CA VAL A 777 8.50 -49.47 12.90
C VAL A 777 9.62 -48.45 12.70
N SER A 778 9.24 -47.20 12.50
CA SER A 778 10.09 -46.02 12.65
C SER A 778 9.42 -44.99 13.56
N VAL A 779 10.24 -44.13 14.17
CA VAL A 779 9.77 -42.99 14.96
C VAL A 779 10.36 -41.70 14.42
N ASP A 780 9.58 -40.64 14.50
CA ASP A 780 9.99 -39.26 14.32
C ASP A 780 9.43 -38.40 15.47
N VAL A 781 10.08 -37.27 15.79
CA VAL A 781 9.71 -36.39 16.92
C VAL A 781 9.87 -34.93 16.53
N THR A 782 8.75 -34.20 16.42
CA THR A 782 8.72 -32.78 16.04
C THR A 782 8.43 -31.85 17.23
N GLY A 783 8.76 -30.57 17.03
CA GLY A 783 8.30 -29.48 17.89
C GLY A 783 6.79 -29.32 17.83
N TRP A 784 6.20 -28.81 18.91
CA TRP A 784 4.76 -28.87 19.16
C TRP A 784 3.96 -27.66 18.64
N THR A 785 4.54 -26.91 17.70
CA THR A 785 3.90 -25.76 17.02
C THR A 785 4.01 -25.80 15.50
N GLU A 786 4.54 -26.89 14.93
CA GLU A 786 4.55 -27.14 13.49
C GLU A 786 4.09 -28.57 13.20
N LEU A 787 2.89 -28.71 12.64
CA LEU A 787 2.55 -29.78 11.69
C LEU A 787 1.42 -29.32 10.76
N PRO A 788 1.76 -28.79 9.58
CA PRO A 788 1.06 -29.09 8.33
C PRO A 788 1.05 -30.61 8.05
N ALA A 789 0.72 -31.01 6.83
CA ALA A 789 0.72 -32.43 6.46
C ALA A 789 2.09 -33.12 6.63
N LEU A 790 2.09 -34.45 6.55
CA LEU A 790 3.29 -35.22 6.20
C LEU A 790 3.66 -34.95 4.74
N GLU A 791 4.14 -33.73 4.49
CA GLU A 791 4.91 -33.42 3.30
C GLU A 791 6.28 -34.08 3.45
N PHE A 792 6.38 -35.30 2.94
CA PHE A 792 7.66 -35.77 2.42
C PHE A 792 8.15 -34.69 1.45
N GLU A 793 9.26 -34.02 1.75
CA GLU A 793 9.77 -32.95 0.90
C GLU A 793 9.89 -33.43 -0.53
N GLY A 794 9.09 -32.86 -1.42
CA GLY A 794 9.24 -33.10 -2.85
C GLY A 794 10.60 -32.59 -3.29
N LEU A 795 11.25 -33.30 -4.22
CA LEU A 795 12.37 -32.72 -4.95
C LEU A 795 11.80 -31.70 -5.93
N PHE A 796 11.75 -30.45 -5.46
CA PHE A 796 11.17 -29.31 -6.17
C PHE A 796 12.22 -28.67 -7.08
N PHE A 797 11.99 -28.71 -8.39
CA PHE A 797 12.89 -28.09 -9.35
C PHE A 797 12.52 -26.62 -9.58
N SER A 798 13.23 -25.70 -8.92
CA SER A 798 13.06 -24.26 -9.12
C SER A 798 13.97 -23.73 -10.23
N VAL A 799 13.52 -22.72 -10.97
CA VAL A 799 14.38 -21.97 -11.91
C VAL A 799 14.80 -20.69 -11.20
N SER A 800 16.04 -20.66 -10.70
CA SER A 800 16.51 -19.69 -9.71
C SER A 800 16.75 -18.28 -10.30
N ASN A 801 15.67 -17.52 -10.43
CA ASN A 801 15.61 -16.05 -10.54
C ASN A 801 16.56 -15.40 -11.57
N LYS A 802 16.70 -16.07 -12.72
CA LYS A 802 17.29 -15.54 -13.97
C LYS A 802 16.35 -15.91 -15.10
N THR A 803 16.12 -14.98 -16.03
CA THR A 803 15.14 -15.07 -17.13
C THR A 803 15.10 -16.45 -17.77
N SER A 804 14.00 -17.19 -17.60
CA SER A 804 13.79 -18.56 -18.08
C SER A 804 13.41 -18.62 -19.57
N ALA A 805 14.05 -17.76 -20.37
CA ALA A 805 13.78 -17.61 -21.80
C ALA A 805 14.07 -18.92 -22.56
N GLY A 806 13.02 -19.52 -23.10
CA GLY A 806 13.08 -20.80 -23.84
C GLY A 806 12.02 -21.82 -23.44
N PHE A 807 11.31 -21.63 -22.32
CA PHE A 807 10.18 -22.47 -21.92
C PHE A 807 8.83 -21.74 -22.04
N GLU A 808 7.82 -22.47 -22.51
CA GLU A 808 6.43 -22.05 -22.63
C GLU A 808 5.56 -22.75 -21.56
N ASN A 809 4.42 -22.15 -21.19
CA ASN A 809 3.53 -22.75 -20.19
C ASN A 809 2.97 -24.10 -20.67
N GLU A 810 2.93 -25.08 -19.77
CA GLU A 810 2.66 -26.52 -20.00
C GLU A 810 3.81 -27.34 -20.61
N ASP A 811 5.00 -26.78 -20.87
CA ASP A 811 6.15 -27.55 -21.36
C ASP A 811 6.52 -28.69 -20.41
N GLN A 812 6.64 -29.92 -20.93
CA GLN A 812 7.00 -31.08 -20.13
C GLN A 812 8.48 -31.44 -20.31
N ILE A 813 9.19 -31.57 -19.19
CA ILE A 813 10.60 -31.92 -19.10
C ILE A 813 10.73 -33.26 -18.36
N LYS A 814 11.58 -34.16 -18.87
CA LYS A 814 11.83 -35.47 -18.26
C LYS A 814 13.19 -35.49 -17.57
N PHE A 815 13.17 -35.80 -16.28
CA PHE A 815 14.33 -35.90 -15.42
C PHE A 815 14.72 -37.37 -15.24
N TYR A 816 16.02 -37.65 -15.16
CA TYR A 816 16.59 -38.97 -14.94
C TYR A 816 17.58 -38.91 -13.77
N LYS A 817 17.42 -39.81 -12.79
CA LYS A 817 18.46 -40.04 -11.78
C LYS A 817 19.64 -40.72 -12.45
N LEU A 818 20.86 -40.28 -12.14
CA LEU A 818 22.09 -40.90 -12.60
C LEU A 818 22.62 -41.90 -11.57
N ASN A 819 23.40 -42.86 -12.04
CA ASN A 819 24.04 -43.84 -11.18
C ASN A 819 25.16 -43.20 -10.33
N ALA A 820 25.70 -43.95 -9.37
CA ALA A 820 26.72 -43.47 -8.41
C ALA A 820 28.09 -43.07 -9.01
N HIS A 821 28.31 -43.19 -10.33
CA HIS A 821 29.47 -42.67 -11.07
C HIS A 821 29.11 -41.49 -11.99
N GLY A 822 27.83 -41.17 -12.15
CA GLY A 822 27.34 -40.12 -13.04
C GLY A 822 27.38 -40.43 -14.54
N ASP A 823 27.72 -41.66 -14.96
CA ASP A 823 28.01 -41.99 -16.36
C ASP A 823 26.83 -42.59 -17.17
N ALA A 824 25.75 -43.00 -16.49
CA ALA A 824 24.50 -43.48 -17.08
C ALA A 824 23.30 -43.37 -16.10
N VAL A 825 22.06 -43.55 -16.60
CA VAL A 825 20.84 -43.40 -15.78
C VAL A 825 20.54 -44.63 -14.90
N ASP A 826 20.02 -44.40 -13.69
CA ASP A 826 19.80 -45.40 -12.62
C ASP A 826 18.36 -45.96 -12.62
N ALA A 827 17.80 -46.24 -13.80
CA ALA A 827 16.42 -46.68 -14.06
C ALA A 827 15.29 -45.68 -13.69
N ILE A 828 15.50 -44.82 -12.69
CA ILE A 828 14.49 -43.92 -12.13
C ILE A 828 14.40 -42.65 -12.98
N SER A 829 13.21 -42.35 -13.50
CA SER A 829 12.91 -41.12 -14.27
C SER A 829 11.54 -40.56 -13.87
N ASN A 830 11.35 -39.25 -14.00
CA ASN A 830 10.09 -38.57 -13.71
C ASN A 830 9.83 -37.43 -14.72
N ILE A 831 8.58 -36.96 -14.82
CA ILE A 831 8.18 -35.88 -15.72
C ILE A 831 7.60 -34.74 -14.90
N TYR A 832 8.17 -33.55 -15.08
CA TYR A 832 7.69 -32.30 -14.49
C TYR A 832 7.27 -31.35 -15.63
N LYS A 833 6.34 -30.46 -15.33
CA LYS A 833 5.71 -29.52 -16.25
C LYS A 833 6.01 -28.09 -15.81
N TYR A 834 6.48 -27.27 -16.74
CA TYR A 834 6.72 -25.85 -16.52
C TYR A 834 5.38 -25.09 -16.46
N VAL A 835 5.22 -24.30 -15.40
CA VAL A 835 4.05 -23.47 -15.12
C VAL A 835 4.53 -22.05 -14.85
N GLY A 836 4.21 -21.11 -15.75
CA GLY A 836 4.72 -19.75 -15.69
C GLY A 836 4.73 -19.02 -17.02
N GLY A 837 5.37 -17.85 -17.04
CA GLY A 837 5.60 -17.06 -18.25
C GLY A 837 6.97 -17.33 -18.89
N PRO A 838 7.31 -16.62 -19.99
CA PRO A 838 8.61 -16.77 -20.67
C PRO A 838 9.79 -16.21 -19.85
N ASP A 839 9.53 -15.40 -18.83
CA ASP A 839 10.57 -14.76 -17.99
C ASP A 839 10.78 -15.47 -16.64
N ASN A 840 9.76 -16.18 -16.13
CA ASN A 840 9.78 -16.89 -14.85
C ASN A 840 8.69 -17.97 -14.77
N GLY A 841 8.96 -19.06 -14.05
CA GLY A 841 8.02 -20.17 -13.83
C GLY A 841 8.59 -21.27 -12.92
N THR A 842 7.74 -22.21 -12.53
CA THR A 842 8.07 -23.34 -11.64
C THR A 842 7.82 -24.69 -12.33
N LEU A 843 8.48 -25.75 -11.88
CA LEU A 843 8.28 -27.10 -12.40
C LEU A 843 7.41 -27.92 -11.44
N SER A 844 6.20 -28.27 -11.89
CA SER A 844 5.23 -29.09 -11.14
C SER A 844 5.26 -30.55 -11.62
N PRO A 845 5.22 -31.56 -10.74
CA PRO A 845 5.22 -32.97 -11.16
C PRO A 845 3.96 -33.33 -11.95
N VAL A 846 4.10 -34.22 -12.96
CA VAL A 846 2.97 -34.74 -13.78
C VAL A 846 2.42 -36.06 -13.24
N GLY A 847 3.15 -36.72 -12.33
CA GLY A 847 2.74 -37.92 -11.60
C GLY A 847 3.12 -37.84 -10.13
N THR A 848 3.47 -38.97 -9.52
CA THR A 848 4.11 -38.98 -8.19
C THR A 848 5.39 -38.14 -8.25
N PRO A 849 5.59 -37.14 -7.37
CA PRO A 849 6.87 -36.42 -7.31
C PRO A 849 8.00 -37.38 -6.90
N TRP A 850 9.24 -36.97 -7.16
CA TRP A 850 10.36 -37.50 -6.37
C TRP A 850 10.39 -36.82 -5.02
N TYR A 851 10.93 -37.50 -4.02
CA TYR A 851 11.11 -36.97 -2.67
C TYR A 851 12.59 -36.84 -2.31
N ARG A 852 12.87 -35.99 -1.31
CA ARG A 852 14.22 -35.76 -0.79
C ARG A 852 14.92 -37.05 -0.34
N ASP A 853 14.15 -38.00 0.18
CA ASP A 853 14.60 -39.33 0.63
C ASP A 853 14.92 -40.32 -0.52
N ASP A 854 14.45 -40.06 -1.75
CA ASP A 854 14.84 -40.87 -2.93
C ASP A 854 16.32 -40.63 -3.33
N PHE A 855 16.97 -39.63 -2.73
CA PHE A 855 18.30 -39.14 -3.11
C PHE A 855 19.23 -38.92 -1.91
N LYS A 856 20.52 -39.17 -2.14
CA LYS A 856 21.61 -38.72 -1.25
C LYS A 856 22.11 -37.37 -1.73
N THR A 857 22.65 -36.59 -0.80
CA THR A 857 23.48 -35.43 -1.16
C THR A 857 24.68 -35.91 -1.98
N GLY A 858 24.90 -35.28 -3.14
CA GLY A 858 25.86 -35.71 -4.16
C GLY A 858 25.33 -36.73 -5.19
N ASP A 859 24.07 -37.19 -5.10
CA ASP A 859 23.43 -37.90 -6.22
C ASP A 859 23.19 -36.89 -7.38
N LEU A 860 23.33 -37.36 -8.63
CA LEU A 860 23.22 -36.52 -9.83
C LEU A 860 21.92 -36.76 -10.61
N ILE A 861 21.42 -35.71 -11.29
CA ILE A 861 20.22 -35.70 -12.12
C ILE A 861 20.53 -35.03 -13.46
N ALA A 862 20.11 -35.66 -14.56
CA ALA A 862 20.07 -35.05 -15.90
C ALA A 862 18.62 -34.83 -16.35
N ALA A 863 18.38 -33.85 -17.22
CA ALA A 863 17.04 -33.53 -17.71
C ALA A 863 16.99 -33.29 -19.24
N VAL A 864 15.87 -33.65 -19.87
CA VAL A 864 15.63 -33.52 -21.32
C VAL A 864 14.27 -32.88 -21.58
N TYR A 865 14.26 -31.86 -22.42
CA TYR A 865 13.07 -31.32 -23.07
C TYR A 865 13.08 -31.64 -24.58
N PRO A 866 11.91 -31.95 -25.18
CA PRO A 866 10.65 -32.27 -24.53
C PRO A 866 10.70 -33.66 -23.89
N ALA A 867 9.86 -33.89 -22.87
CA ALA A 867 9.79 -35.15 -22.13
C ALA A 867 9.53 -36.40 -23.00
N THR A 868 8.93 -36.18 -24.18
CA THR A 868 8.61 -37.21 -25.19
C THR A 868 9.80 -37.59 -26.08
N ALA A 869 10.88 -36.79 -26.11
CA ALA A 869 12.03 -37.06 -26.99
C ALA A 869 12.91 -38.22 -26.51
N SER A 870 12.91 -38.53 -25.21
CA SER A 870 13.81 -39.52 -24.61
C SER A 870 13.10 -40.61 -23.81
N ALA A 871 13.60 -41.85 -23.94
CA ALA A 871 13.09 -43.03 -23.25
C ALA A 871 14.23 -43.96 -22.79
N LEU A 872 15.22 -43.39 -22.10
CA LEU A 872 16.41 -44.13 -21.64
C LEU A 872 16.06 -45.21 -20.61
N ALA A 873 16.66 -46.39 -20.78
CA ALA A 873 16.63 -47.49 -19.82
C ALA A 873 17.85 -47.45 -18.89
N ALA A 874 17.81 -48.23 -17.81
CA ALA A 874 18.88 -48.34 -16.83
C ALA A 874 20.23 -48.71 -17.47
N GLY A 875 21.27 -47.90 -17.23
CA GLY A 875 22.59 -48.07 -17.82
C GLY A 875 22.77 -47.46 -19.22
N GLU A 876 21.76 -46.77 -19.76
CA GLU A 876 21.89 -45.94 -20.97
C GLU A 876 22.22 -44.48 -20.63
N ASN A 877 22.83 -43.76 -21.57
CA ASN A 877 23.15 -42.34 -21.48
C ASN A 877 22.82 -41.55 -22.77
N THR A 878 22.37 -42.25 -23.83
CA THR A 878 22.19 -41.68 -25.16
C THR A 878 20.90 -42.16 -25.82
N PHE A 879 20.23 -41.29 -26.57
CA PHE A 879 19.07 -41.65 -27.39
C PHE A 879 19.21 -41.12 -28.83
N ASN A 880 18.59 -41.80 -29.79
CA ASN A 880 18.62 -41.39 -31.18
C ASN A 880 17.55 -40.31 -31.44
N TRP A 881 17.94 -39.20 -32.06
CA TRP A 881 17.05 -38.17 -32.56
C TRP A 881 17.10 -38.09 -34.09
N THR A 882 16.04 -37.60 -34.71
CA THR A 882 16.02 -37.28 -36.15
C THR A 882 15.15 -36.06 -36.38
N VAL A 883 15.78 -34.99 -36.85
CA VAL A 883 15.10 -33.75 -37.18
C VAL A 883 14.23 -33.94 -38.43
N LYS A 884 13.05 -33.31 -38.44
CA LYS A 884 12.07 -33.40 -39.53
C LYS A 884 12.64 -32.81 -40.82
N SER A 885 12.47 -33.55 -41.92
CA SER A 885 12.84 -33.13 -43.28
C SER A 885 11.66 -32.54 -44.08
N SER A 886 10.50 -32.35 -43.46
CA SER A 886 9.27 -31.86 -44.11
C SER A 886 8.20 -31.46 -43.10
N GLY A 887 7.30 -30.55 -43.48
CA GLY A 887 6.25 -30.03 -42.60
C GLY A 887 6.78 -28.88 -41.75
N THR A 888 6.44 -28.87 -40.46
CA THR A 888 7.08 -27.97 -39.48
C THR A 888 8.41 -28.57 -39.05
N THR A 889 9.50 -27.86 -39.30
CA THR A 889 10.91 -28.29 -39.11
C THR A 889 11.65 -27.44 -38.07
N ASN A 890 10.94 -26.46 -37.50
CA ASN A 890 11.38 -25.54 -36.45
C ASN A 890 10.37 -25.46 -35.28
N ALA A 891 9.53 -26.49 -35.05
CA ALA A 891 8.52 -26.45 -33.99
C ALA A 891 9.18 -26.51 -32.60
N HIS A 892 8.60 -25.84 -31.61
CA HIS A 892 9.08 -25.82 -30.23
C HIS A 892 9.30 -27.24 -29.66
N ALA A 893 8.31 -28.13 -29.84
CA ALA A 893 8.40 -29.54 -29.45
C ALA A 893 9.34 -30.42 -30.31
N ASP A 894 10.17 -29.84 -31.19
CA ASP A 894 11.32 -30.49 -31.85
C ASP A 894 12.68 -29.93 -31.36
N ASP A 895 12.68 -28.87 -30.55
CA ASP A 895 13.89 -28.23 -30.04
C ASP A 895 14.43 -29.01 -28.84
N ILE A 896 15.41 -29.90 -29.08
CA ILE A 896 15.97 -30.71 -27.99
C ILE A 896 16.85 -29.84 -27.10
N MET A 897 16.43 -29.69 -25.84
CA MET A 897 17.24 -29.09 -24.79
C MET A 897 17.64 -30.13 -23.74
N VAL A 898 18.87 -30.07 -23.27
CA VAL A 898 19.40 -30.95 -22.22
C VAL A 898 19.99 -30.11 -21.09
N ALA A 899 19.68 -30.46 -19.85
CA ALA A 899 20.44 -30.04 -18.68
C ALA A 899 21.27 -31.21 -18.17
N ALA A 900 22.58 -31.14 -18.42
CA ALA A 900 23.58 -32.08 -17.92
C ALA A 900 24.18 -31.58 -16.59
N PRO A 901 24.60 -32.48 -15.67
CA PRO A 901 25.27 -32.07 -14.44
C PRO A 901 26.59 -31.33 -14.70
N VAL A 902 26.95 -30.38 -13.82
CA VAL A 902 28.24 -29.68 -13.87
C VAL A 902 28.81 -29.55 -12.46
N ALA A 903 29.74 -30.44 -12.13
CA ALA A 903 30.33 -30.56 -10.78
C ALA A 903 30.97 -29.27 -10.26
N ASP A 904 31.69 -28.51 -11.11
CA ASP A 904 32.31 -27.23 -10.71
C ASP A 904 31.30 -26.08 -10.50
N ARG A 905 30.00 -26.35 -10.61
CA ARG A 905 28.91 -25.35 -10.52
C ARG A 905 27.69 -25.84 -9.71
N ASN A 906 27.75 -27.02 -9.10
CA ASN A 906 26.66 -27.66 -8.35
C ASN A 906 25.35 -27.79 -9.18
N LEU A 907 25.46 -27.86 -10.50
CA LEU A 907 24.30 -28.03 -11.39
C LEU A 907 23.98 -29.51 -11.55
N GLY A 908 22.70 -29.87 -11.44
CA GLY A 908 22.23 -31.26 -11.50
C GLY A 908 22.70 -32.13 -10.33
N GLU A 909 23.22 -31.54 -9.23
CA GLU A 909 23.66 -32.25 -8.04
C GLU A 909 22.75 -31.94 -6.84
N ILE A 910 22.28 -32.97 -6.14
CA ILE A 910 21.46 -32.80 -4.92
C ILE A 910 22.32 -32.26 -3.78
N GLN A 911 21.98 -31.06 -3.29
CA GLN A 911 22.70 -30.41 -2.20
C GLN A 911 22.36 -31.01 -0.82
N ALA A 912 22.87 -30.42 0.28
CA ALA A 912 22.59 -30.94 1.63
C ALA A 912 21.12 -30.70 2.01
N GLU A 913 20.70 -29.46 1.79
CA GLU A 913 19.37 -28.86 1.87
C GLU A 913 18.36 -29.44 0.86
N GLY A 914 18.77 -30.29 -0.08
CA GLY A 914 17.88 -30.92 -1.06
C GLY A 914 17.66 -30.13 -2.35
N ASP A 915 17.95 -28.84 -2.37
CA ASP A 915 17.93 -28.01 -3.57
C ASP A 915 18.82 -28.59 -4.69
N VAL A 916 18.43 -28.31 -5.94
CA VAL A 916 19.23 -28.61 -7.14
C VAL A 916 18.88 -27.62 -8.26
N ALA A 917 19.92 -27.04 -8.88
CA ALA A 917 19.78 -26.09 -9.98
C ALA A 917 20.15 -26.73 -11.33
N PHE A 918 19.54 -26.25 -12.43
CA PHE A 918 19.77 -26.76 -13.78
C PHE A 918 20.11 -25.66 -14.78
N GLU A 919 20.89 -26.01 -15.80
CA GLU A 919 21.19 -25.14 -16.96
C GLU A 919 20.86 -25.92 -18.24
N PHE A 920 19.70 -25.62 -18.84
CA PHE A 920 19.28 -26.22 -20.10
C PHE A 920 20.02 -25.61 -21.29
N LYS A 921 20.43 -26.45 -22.24
CA LYS A 921 21.13 -26.07 -23.46
C LYS A 921 20.46 -26.72 -24.66
N HIS A 922 20.15 -25.92 -25.68
CA HIS A 922 19.76 -26.41 -27.01
C HIS A 922 20.91 -27.24 -27.60
N VAL A 923 20.70 -28.54 -27.79
CA VAL A 923 21.76 -29.44 -28.30
C VAL A 923 21.77 -29.55 -29.83
N LEU A 924 20.71 -29.08 -30.50
CA LEU A 924 20.64 -28.96 -31.97
C LEU A 924 21.24 -27.64 -32.46
N SER A 925 21.42 -27.50 -33.77
CA SER A 925 21.71 -26.21 -34.42
C SER A 925 20.46 -25.72 -35.15
N LYS A 926 20.22 -24.41 -35.20
CA LYS A 926 19.15 -23.80 -36.02
C LYS A 926 19.76 -23.13 -37.24
N VAL A 927 19.11 -23.28 -38.39
CA VAL A 927 19.48 -22.61 -39.64
C VAL A 927 18.26 -21.86 -40.15
N SER A 928 18.44 -20.57 -40.43
CA SER A 928 17.38 -19.70 -40.93
C SER A 928 17.83 -18.97 -42.18
N ILE A 929 16.92 -18.87 -43.15
CA ILE A 929 17.21 -18.49 -44.53
C ILE A 929 16.29 -17.33 -44.93
N ASN A 930 16.88 -16.19 -45.26
CA ASN A 930 16.18 -15.00 -45.72
C ASN A 930 16.37 -14.85 -47.24
N LEU A 931 15.28 -14.85 -48.00
CA LEU A 931 15.31 -14.46 -49.42
C LEU A 931 15.18 -12.94 -49.54
N ILE A 932 16.07 -12.33 -50.29
CA ILE A 932 16.17 -10.87 -50.47
C ILE A 932 16.09 -10.55 -51.97
N ALA A 933 15.29 -9.54 -52.33
CA ALA A 933 15.22 -9.05 -53.71
C ALA A 933 16.49 -8.27 -54.08
N GLY A 934 17.23 -8.78 -55.06
CA GLY A 934 18.41 -8.16 -55.65
C GLY A 934 18.12 -7.48 -57.00
N GLU A 935 19.18 -7.07 -57.70
CA GLU A 935 19.06 -6.32 -58.95
C GLU A 935 18.31 -7.11 -60.03
N GLY A 936 17.25 -6.49 -60.55
CA GLY A 936 16.42 -7.02 -61.63
C GLY A 936 15.21 -7.82 -61.19
N PHE A 937 15.16 -8.37 -59.97
CA PHE A 937 13.97 -9.05 -59.44
C PHE A 937 13.11 -8.13 -58.57
N THR A 938 11.79 -8.34 -58.55
CA THR A 938 10.89 -7.72 -57.56
C THR A 938 10.62 -8.65 -56.38
N SER A 939 10.16 -8.10 -55.25
CA SER A 939 9.70 -8.90 -54.12
C SER A 939 8.54 -9.84 -54.51
N ASP A 940 7.61 -9.38 -55.36
CA ASP A 940 6.48 -10.19 -55.84
C ASP A 940 6.95 -11.37 -56.70
N GLU A 941 8.00 -11.20 -57.52
CA GLU A 941 8.61 -12.29 -58.28
C GLU A 941 9.23 -13.34 -57.35
N ILE A 942 9.91 -12.92 -56.27
CA ILE A 942 10.64 -13.84 -55.36
C ILE A 942 9.74 -14.46 -54.28
N MET A 943 8.62 -13.84 -53.91
CA MET A 943 7.72 -14.32 -52.83
C MET A 943 7.16 -15.73 -53.07
N LEU A 944 7.06 -16.12 -54.34
CA LEU A 944 6.61 -17.44 -54.81
C LEU A 944 7.72 -18.51 -54.85
N ALA A 945 8.96 -18.18 -54.49
CA ALA A 945 10.07 -19.11 -54.56
C ALA A 945 9.97 -20.22 -53.48
N GLU A 946 10.26 -21.45 -53.91
CA GLU A 946 10.46 -22.60 -53.03
C GLU A 946 11.92 -22.67 -52.59
N VAL A 947 12.16 -23.15 -51.37
CA VAL A 947 13.50 -23.25 -50.78
C VAL A 947 13.73 -24.69 -50.31
N GLU A 948 14.89 -25.24 -50.63
CA GLU A 948 15.36 -26.54 -50.16
C GLU A 948 16.73 -26.38 -49.51
N MET A 949 16.93 -26.99 -48.33
CA MET A 949 18.23 -27.17 -47.69
C MET A 949 18.84 -28.50 -48.14
N ASN A 950 20.15 -28.49 -48.42
CA ASN A 950 20.84 -29.59 -49.10
C ASN A 950 22.04 -30.07 -48.28
N ASN A 951 22.34 -31.37 -48.34
CA ASN A 951 23.52 -32.01 -47.77
C ASN A 951 23.70 -31.88 -46.24
N PHE A 952 22.60 -31.75 -45.48
CA PHE A 952 22.64 -31.78 -44.00
C PHE A 952 22.39 -33.19 -43.45
N GLN A 953 23.15 -33.58 -42.44
CA GLN A 953 22.81 -34.72 -41.58
C GLN A 953 21.66 -34.31 -40.64
N LEU A 954 20.55 -35.06 -40.67
CA LEU A 954 19.37 -34.79 -39.82
C LEU A 954 19.16 -35.81 -38.70
N SER A 955 19.84 -36.97 -38.76
CA SER A 955 19.82 -38.01 -37.72
C SER A 955 21.11 -38.00 -36.91
N GLY A 956 20.98 -38.28 -35.61
CA GLY A 956 22.11 -38.39 -34.70
C GLY A 956 21.74 -38.91 -33.32
N ILE A 957 22.75 -38.95 -32.46
CA ILE A 957 22.67 -39.43 -31.09
C ILE A 957 22.78 -38.22 -30.15
N VAL A 958 21.82 -38.08 -29.23
CA VAL A 958 21.83 -37.10 -28.14
C VAL A 958 22.34 -37.78 -26.87
N ASP A 959 23.33 -37.18 -26.22
CA ASP A 959 23.93 -37.61 -24.94
C ASP A 959 23.42 -36.71 -23.80
N VAL A 960 22.74 -37.31 -22.82
CA VAL A 960 22.11 -36.57 -21.71
C VAL A 960 23.08 -36.25 -20.57
N ILE A 961 24.23 -36.93 -20.52
CA ILE A 961 25.24 -36.80 -19.47
C ILE A 961 26.26 -35.72 -19.85
N ASN A 962 26.64 -35.66 -21.13
CA ASN A 962 27.53 -34.65 -21.68
C ASN A 962 26.79 -33.41 -22.20
N GLY A 963 25.47 -33.49 -22.41
CA GLY A 963 24.67 -32.38 -22.94
C GLY A 963 25.01 -32.03 -24.38
N THR A 964 25.15 -33.04 -25.24
CA THR A 964 25.59 -32.88 -26.64
C THR A 964 24.72 -33.67 -27.62
N ALA A 965 24.76 -33.31 -28.90
CA ALA A 965 24.18 -34.11 -29.98
C ALA A 965 25.19 -34.30 -31.12
N THR A 966 25.36 -35.54 -31.58
CA THR A 966 26.36 -35.93 -32.59
C THR A 966 25.67 -36.61 -33.79
N PRO A 967 25.91 -36.17 -35.04
CA PRO A 967 25.25 -36.74 -36.22
C PRO A 967 25.80 -38.14 -36.56
N ASP A 968 24.90 -39.09 -36.83
CA ASP A 968 25.23 -40.47 -37.19
C ASP A 968 24.72 -40.89 -38.59
N GLY A 969 23.72 -40.18 -39.10
CA GLY A 969 23.09 -40.45 -40.39
C GLY A 969 23.89 -39.95 -41.60
N ALA A 970 23.54 -40.46 -42.78
CA ALA A 970 23.99 -39.89 -44.04
C ALA A 970 23.37 -38.49 -44.26
N ALA A 971 24.04 -37.64 -45.02
CA ALA A 971 23.53 -36.33 -45.38
C ALA A 971 22.27 -36.45 -46.28
N THR A 972 21.19 -35.78 -45.88
CA THR A 972 19.94 -35.66 -46.64
C THR A 972 20.19 -34.83 -47.89
N ALA A 973 19.88 -35.37 -49.07
CA ALA A 973 20.20 -34.73 -50.35
C ALA A 973 19.54 -33.34 -50.50
N ALA A 974 18.22 -33.26 -50.27
CA ALA A 974 17.45 -32.03 -50.21
C ALA A 974 16.25 -32.21 -49.25
N PHE A 975 15.86 -31.15 -48.55
CA PHE A 975 14.67 -31.11 -47.69
C PHE A 975 14.10 -29.67 -47.58
N THR A 976 12.82 -29.51 -47.26
CA THR A 976 12.16 -28.19 -47.25
C THR A 976 12.08 -27.61 -45.84
N PRO A 977 12.78 -26.49 -45.52
CA PRO A 977 12.60 -25.77 -44.27
C PRO A 977 11.25 -25.05 -44.21
N SER A 978 10.77 -24.79 -42.99
CA SER A 978 9.47 -24.18 -42.75
C SER A 978 9.50 -22.67 -43.00
N LYS A 979 8.67 -22.20 -43.94
CA LYS A 979 8.48 -20.76 -44.19
C LYS A 979 7.81 -20.11 -42.98
N LEU A 980 8.34 -18.98 -42.52
CA LEU A 980 7.77 -18.19 -41.42
C LEU A 980 6.67 -17.25 -41.92
N ASP A 981 5.64 -17.05 -41.09
CA ASP A 981 4.59 -16.04 -41.31
C ASP A 981 5.12 -14.60 -41.19
N LYS A 982 6.22 -14.41 -40.46
CA LYS A 982 6.91 -13.13 -40.27
C LYS A 982 8.37 -13.27 -40.68
N VAL A 983 8.83 -12.35 -41.54
CA VAL A 983 10.23 -12.31 -41.98
C VAL A 983 11.16 -11.73 -40.91
N TYR A 984 12.42 -12.18 -40.91
CA TYR A 984 13.49 -11.52 -40.17
C TYR A 984 13.84 -10.17 -40.78
N SER A 985 14.23 -9.22 -39.93
CA SER A 985 14.76 -7.92 -40.35
C SER A 985 16.25 -8.03 -40.66
N VAL A 986 16.66 -7.61 -41.86
CA VAL A 986 18.08 -7.53 -42.25
C VAL A 986 18.41 -6.08 -42.59
N THR A 987 19.40 -5.51 -41.91
CA THR A 987 19.75 -4.08 -42.02
C THR A 987 20.05 -3.68 -43.46
N GLY A 988 19.31 -2.70 -43.98
CA GLY A 988 19.50 -2.19 -45.35
C GLY A 988 19.04 -3.11 -46.48
N LYS A 989 18.31 -4.20 -46.19
CA LYS A 989 17.82 -5.17 -47.19
C LYS A 989 16.32 -5.42 -47.02
N THR A 990 15.60 -5.57 -48.13
CA THR A 990 14.19 -5.99 -48.13
C THR A 990 14.12 -7.51 -48.17
N VAL A 991 13.87 -8.14 -47.02
CA VAL A 991 13.57 -9.58 -46.94
C VAL A 991 12.16 -9.83 -47.46
N VAL A 992 12.03 -10.81 -48.34
CA VAL A 992 10.80 -11.20 -49.04
C VAL A 992 10.13 -12.40 -48.34
N SER A 993 10.94 -13.34 -47.87
CA SER A 993 10.50 -14.51 -47.09
C SER A 993 11.64 -15.02 -46.21
N SER A 994 11.28 -15.57 -45.05
CA SER A 994 12.18 -16.26 -44.14
C SER A 994 11.75 -17.72 -43.97
N TYR A 995 12.71 -18.62 -43.81
CA TYR A 995 12.49 -20.06 -43.62
C TYR A 995 13.41 -20.56 -42.52
N GLU A 996 13.03 -21.61 -41.78
CA GLU A 996 13.84 -22.18 -40.71
C GLU A 996 13.80 -23.71 -40.69
N ALA A 997 14.88 -24.32 -40.20
CA ALA A 997 14.90 -25.69 -39.72
C ALA A 997 15.92 -25.87 -38.59
N PHE A 998 15.65 -26.82 -37.69
CA PHE A 998 16.73 -27.43 -36.91
C PHE A 998 17.59 -28.34 -37.81
N VAL A 999 18.83 -28.61 -37.39
CA VAL A 999 19.73 -29.62 -37.94
C VAL A 999 20.60 -30.20 -36.83
N MET A 1000 21.19 -31.38 -37.03
CA MET A 1000 22.19 -31.90 -36.09
C MET A 1000 23.45 -31.02 -36.11
N PRO A 1001 24.18 -30.86 -34.99
CA PRO A 1001 25.45 -30.13 -34.99
C PRO A 1001 26.48 -30.79 -35.92
N GLN A 1002 27.00 -30.06 -36.91
CA GLN A 1002 27.83 -30.66 -37.97
C GLN A 1002 28.75 -29.63 -38.65
N ASN A 1003 29.84 -30.10 -39.26
CA ASN A 1003 30.70 -29.29 -40.12
C ASN A 1003 30.46 -29.65 -41.59
N ILE A 1004 30.01 -28.68 -42.39
CA ILE A 1004 29.81 -28.86 -43.83
C ILE A 1004 30.99 -28.24 -44.59
N THR A 1005 31.62 -29.03 -45.46
CA THR A 1005 32.77 -28.62 -46.27
C THR A 1005 32.39 -27.54 -47.30
N GLY A 1006 33.29 -26.57 -47.51
CA GLY A 1006 33.10 -25.51 -48.51
C GLY A 1006 32.89 -26.04 -49.94
N ASN A 1007 32.32 -25.20 -50.82
CA ASN A 1007 31.91 -25.53 -52.20
C ASN A 1007 30.78 -26.58 -52.32
N SER A 1008 30.31 -27.14 -51.20
CA SER A 1008 29.06 -27.93 -51.13
C SER A 1008 27.83 -27.04 -51.38
N VAL A 1009 26.84 -27.57 -52.10
CA VAL A 1009 25.52 -26.92 -52.22
C VAL A 1009 24.79 -27.09 -50.89
N MET A 1010 24.28 -25.98 -50.34
CA MET A 1010 23.66 -25.90 -49.03
C MET A 1010 22.19 -25.47 -49.11
N VAL A 1011 21.85 -24.60 -50.07
CA VAL A 1011 20.47 -24.16 -50.32
C VAL A 1011 20.20 -24.19 -51.83
N THR A 1012 19.02 -24.63 -52.23
CA THR A 1012 18.51 -24.51 -53.60
C THR A 1012 17.24 -23.67 -53.53
N VAL A 1013 17.20 -22.58 -54.29
CA VAL A 1013 16.00 -21.73 -54.43
C VAL A 1013 15.41 -21.98 -55.81
N LYS A 1014 14.13 -22.35 -55.88
CA LYS A 1014 13.41 -22.65 -57.12
C LYS A 1014 12.39 -21.57 -57.41
N LEU A 1015 12.44 -21.01 -58.61
CA LEU A 1015 11.54 -19.94 -59.04
C LEU A 1015 11.08 -20.19 -60.48
N ASN A 1016 9.84 -20.68 -60.61
CA ASN A 1016 9.32 -21.26 -61.86
C ASN A 1016 10.25 -22.38 -62.36
N ASP A 1017 10.58 -22.43 -63.65
CA ASP A 1017 11.47 -23.45 -64.24
C ASP A 1017 12.98 -23.25 -63.91
N ALA A 1018 13.35 -22.30 -63.05
CA ALA A 1018 14.75 -21.96 -62.74
C ALA A 1018 15.16 -22.40 -61.32
N GLU A 1019 16.27 -23.15 -61.23
CA GLU A 1019 16.92 -23.52 -59.97
C GLU A 1019 18.18 -22.69 -59.73
N PHE A 1020 18.32 -22.12 -58.54
CA PHE A 1020 19.50 -21.38 -58.09
C PHE A 1020 20.17 -22.11 -56.92
N GLN A 1021 21.33 -22.71 -57.18
CA GLN A 1021 22.10 -23.47 -56.18
C GLN A 1021 23.10 -22.57 -55.46
N VAL A 1022 22.93 -22.44 -54.14
CA VAL A 1022 23.78 -21.67 -53.23
C VAL A 1022 24.79 -22.60 -52.58
N LYS A 1023 26.07 -22.19 -52.59
CA LYS A 1023 27.19 -22.95 -52.05
C LYS A 1023 27.87 -22.23 -50.89
N LEU A 1024 28.36 -23.01 -49.93
CA LEU A 1024 29.21 -22.49 -48.86
C LEU A 1024 30.56 -21.99 -49.43
N PRO A 1025 31.06 -20.80 -49.02
CA PRO A 1025 32.34 -20.28 -49.52
C PRO A 1025 33.55 -20.98 -48.88
N ALA A 1026 33.41 -21.50 -47.67
CA ALA A 1026 34.41 -22.22 -46.90
C ALA A 1026 33.74 -23.27 -45.99
N ASP A 1027 34.54 -24.11 -45.33
CA ASP A 1027 34.06 -25.05 -44.31
C ASP A 1027 33.36 -24.31 -43.17
N LYS A 1028 32.19 -24.81 -42.76
CA LYS A 1028 31.31 -24.15 -41.79
C LYS A 1028 30.77 -25.13 -40.75
N LEU A 1029 31.11 -24.85 -39.50
CA LEU A 1029 30.49 -25.48 -38.33
C LEU A 1029 29.11 -24.86 -38.04
N PHE A 1030 28.12 -25.73 -37.95
CA PHE A 1030 26.80 -25.51 -37.38
C PHE A 1030 26.83 -26.12 -35.97
N ALA A 1031 27.14 -25.29 -34.97
CA ALA A 1031 27.34 -25.75 -33.59
C ALA A 1031 26.01 -26.00 -32.86
N ALA A 1032 26.04 -26.85 -31.83
CA ALA A 1032 24.95 -26.96 -30.88
C ALA A 1032 24.65 -25.60 -30.24
N GLY A 1033 23.37 -25.24 -30.13
CA GLY A 1033 22.90 -23.96 -29.60
C GLY A 1033 23.14 -22.74 -30.49
N ALA A 1034 23.68 -22.88 -31.71
CA ALA A 1034 23.94 -21.76 -32.61
C ALA A 1034 22.78 -21.49 -33.59
N HIS A 1035 22.52 -20.21 -33.87
CA HIS A 1035 21.52 -19.75 -34.85
C HIS A 1035 22.21 -19.23 -36.11
N ASN A 1036 22.19 -20.02 -37.18
CA ASN A 1036 22.96 -19.72 -38.39
C ASN A 1036 22.06 -19.00 -39.40
N MET A 1037 22.29 -17.70 -39.62
CA MET A 1037 21.47 -16.85 -40.48
C MET A 1037 22.07 -16.70 -41.88
N LEU A 1038 21.33 -17.12 -42.90
CA LEU A 1038 21.74 -17.06 -44.30
C LEU A 1038 20.91 -16.00 -45.05
N ASN A 1039 21.57 -15.00 -45.60
CA ASN A 1039 20.93 -13.91 -46.35
C ASN A 1039 21.21 -14.11 -47.85
N LEU A 1040 20.19 -14.53 -48.60
CA LEU A 1040 20.28 -14.90 -50.00
C LEU A 1040 19.72 -13.77 -50.88
N THR A 1041 20.60 -13.02 -51.55
CA THR A 1041 20.19 -11.96 -52.48
C THR A 1041 20.09 -12.53 -53.89
N LEU A 1042 18.87 -12.57 -54.45
CA LEU A 1042 18.63 -13.06 -55.81
C LEU A 1042 18.70 -11.89 -56.81
N ASN A 1043 19.73 -11.87 -57.66
CA ASN A 1043 19.87 -10.93 -58.79
C ASN A 1043 19.52 -11.66 -60.11
N LYS A 1044 19.02 -10.96 -61.15
CA LYS A 1044 18.74 -11.59 -62.47
C LYS A 1044 20.00 -12.03 -63.25
N THR A 1045 21.18 -11.85 -62.66
CA THR A 1045 22.50 -12.28 -63.16
C THR A 1045 23.17 -13.37 -62.30
N GLY A 1046 22.63 -13.71 -61.12
CA GLY A 1046 23.20 -14.68 -60.18
C GLY A 1046 22.69 -14.50 -58.74
N VAL A 1047 23.03 -15.43 -57.85
CA VAL A 1047 22.69 -15.32 -56.41
C VAL A 1047 23.93 -15.01 -55.60
N GLU A 1048 23.83 -14.00 -54.74
CA GLU A 1048 24.85 -13.66 -53.75
C GLU A 1048 24.43 -14.19 -52.38
N LEU A 1049 25.36 -14.88 -51.71
CA LEU A 1049 25.22 -15.36 -50.34
C LEU A 1049 26.03 -14.45 -49.41
N THR A 1050 25.38 -13.88 -48.40
CA THR A 1050 26.07 -13.47 -47.16
C THR A 1050 25.51 -14.29 -46.01
N ALA A 1051 26.37 -14.71 -45.09
CA ALA A 1051 25.98 -15.54 -43.95
C ALA A 1051 26.66 -15.00 -42.69
N SER A 1052 25.86 -14.53 -41.73
CA SER A 1052 26.34 -14.13 -40.42
C SER A 1052 26.02 -15.21 -39.39
N ILE A 1053 26.89 -15.32 -38.38
CA ILE A 1053 26.55 -16.03 -37.15
C ILE A 1053 25.69 -15.08 -36.33
N VAL A 1054 24.61 -15.58 -35.75
CA VAL A 1054 23.87 -14.90 -34.68
C VAL A 1054 23.79 -15.87 -33.52
N ASP A 1055 24.11 -15.43 -32.31
CA ASP A 1055 23.92 -16.29 -31.15
C ASP A 1055 22.44 -16.36 -30.77
N TRP A 1056 22.05 -17.48 -30.17
CA TRP A 1056 20.75 -17.64 -29.49
C TRP A 1056 20.49 -16.52 -28.45
N ASN A 1057 21.56 -15.93 -27.90
CA ASN A 1057 21.53 -14.71 -27.10
C ASN A 1057 22.69 -13.74 -27.46
N LYS A 1058 22.80 -13.41 -28.75
CA LYS A 1058 23.55 -12.27 -29.35
C LYS A 1058 25.03 -12.00 -28.92
N GLU A 1059 25.98 -12.52 -29.71
CA GLU A 1059 27.24 -11.82 -30.05
C GLU A 1059 27.21 -11.23 -31.49
N SER A 1060 28.36 -10.76 -31.99
CA SER A 1060 28.48 -9.72 -33.03
C SER A 1060 28.54 -10.23 -34.47
N ASP A 1061 27.99 -9.44 -35.41
CA ASP A 1061 28.12 -9.66 -36.85
C ASP A 1061 29.59 -9.72 -37.32
N ILE A 1062 29.87 -10.58 -38.30
CA ILE A 1062 31.16 -10.67 -38.99
C ILE A 1062 30.90 -10.60 -40.51
N ASP A 1063 31.27 -9.46 -41.11
CA ASP A 1063 31.37 -9.33 -42.57
C ASP A 1063 32.68 -9.96 -43.08
N VAL A 1064 32.61 -10.59 -44.26
CA VAL A 1064 33.79 -11.03 -45.02
C VAL A 1064 33.59 -10.70 -46.50
N GLU A 1065 34.33 -9.73 -47.02
CA GLU A 1065 34.46 -9.52 -48.47
C GLU A 1065 35.25 -10.65 -49.13
N LEU A 1066 34.80 -11.12 -50.29
CA LEU A 1066 35.60 -11.85 -51.26
C LEU A 1066 35.34 -11.27 -52.66
N HIS A 1067 36.41 -11.17 -53.46
CA HIS A 1067 36.42 -10.61 -54.82
C HIS A 1067 36.20 -11.66 -55.92
#